data_AF-A0A7U7MGV3-F1
#
_entry.id   AF-A0A7U7MGV3-F1
#
_cell.length_a   1.000
_cell.length_b   1.000
_cell.length_c   1.000
_cell.angle_alpha   90.00
_cell.angle_beta   90.00
_cell.angle_gamma   90.00
#
_symmetry.space_group_name_H-M   'P 1'
#
loop_
_entity.id
_entity.type
_entity.pdbx_description
1 polymer ?
#
loop_
_entity_poly.entity_id
_entity_poly.type
_entity_poly.pdbx_seq_one_letter_code
_entity_poly.pdbx_strand_id
1 'polypeptide(L)'
;MKKFSMRVVLIISVLFIALGSANVSTAQERDTTNRLPEEVAQDKPAEVENLEEVPTTDELMQNPDVREQPVADSDDPDLTVVSSGDFWTLYYNSTNDEYSLRMFGNVPSSKPSAWNSYLKSIKHIEIEEATLTGNFVYYFRGTVFPVLESVRIEQCNLSGVTSFARAFEGNSESESPLEKVIIRDNDYPETPSLTDISRMFALCRKLSELDVSGLNTSSVTNMSTVFSNTDSLKELDISNFDTSSVTDMSYMFAACKSLEELDLSTLDTSSVTNMYSMFSYCYNFEELDLSNFDTSSVTNMQQMFYGSYNLEELDLSNFDTSSVTNMHLMFGGCKSLEELDVSTFDTSSVTNMRGVFSECNSLGELDLSTFDTSSATTMQIMFYDCTSLEELDLSTFDTSSVTNMDMMFQECTALKSLYLDNFTDAPSMTDMFKGTTSLTYLFASHNLSTFNRLENTSWYDEKNWVQFSNLSQLQTYHRKQSEPTGYRKGAFLSLTMDAMGGEFEDAEEQKVQSKISGEYWEEVIPVKEGHYFDGWYLDKNFTNKFDFSLPATVSATLYAKWVENYTVVIPASISLNEATELKVEGINRGSKTLSVGLNYEETTISESNKLTLANTADTTVQCLAPLSWDGSETNPKNAILTLAPGSEITEGDAVMAIEAPENIQAGTYTGNLVFSITYE
;
A
#
# COMPACT_ATOMS: atom_id res chain seq x y z
N MET A 1 23.67 -20.42 -40.45
CA MET A 1 24.24 -21.65 -39.86
C MET A 1 25.38 -21.31 -38.92
N LYS A 2 25.12 -21.29 -37.61
CA LYS A 2 25.95 -21.81 -36.51
C LYS A 2 25.27 -21.41 -35.20
N LYS A 3 24.76 -22.42 -34.49
CA LYS A 3 24.17 -22.32 -33.16
C LYS A 3 25.27 -22.07 -32.14
N PHE A 4 25.03 -21.18 -31.18
CA PHE A 4 25.48 -21.37 -29.81
C PHE A 4 24.38 -20.87 -28.87
N SER A 5 24.13 -21.68 -27.85
CA SER A 5 23.03 -21.65 -26.90
C SER A 5 23.55 -21.14 -25.57
N MET A 6 22.85 -20.20 -24.92
CA MET A 6 22.88 -20.11 -23.45
C MET A 6 21.56 -19.54 -22.94
N ARG A 7 21.06 -20.22 -21.90
CA ARG A 7 19.73 -20.14 -21.29
C ARG A 7 19.59 -18.85 -20.48
N VAL A 8 18.47 -18.15 -20.65
CA VAL A 8 17.91 -17.23 -19.66
C VAL A 8 16.61 -17.85 -19.17
N VAL A 9 16.53 -18.09 -17.88
CA VAL A 9 15.32 -18.53 -17.17
C VAL A 9 14.53 -17.26 -16.89
N LEU A 10 13.30 -17.19 -17.43
CA LEU A 10 12.36 -16.10 -17.20
C LEU A 10 11.11 -16.75 -16.63
N ILE A 11 10.86 -16.52 -15.34
CA ILE A 11 9.64 -16.94 -14.65
C ILE A 11 8.55 -15.94 -15.08
N ILE A 12 7.47 -16.49 -15.61
CA ILE A 12 6.30 -15.77 -16.10
C ILE A 12 5.30 -15.74 -14.94
N SER A 13 4.95 -14.55 -14.45
CA SER A 13 3.71 -14.32 -13.72
C SER A 13 2.69 -13.71 -14.70
N VAL A 14 1.60 -14.42 -14.94
CA VAL A 14 0.53 -14.02 -15.86
C VAL A 14 -0.49 -13.18 -15.09
N LEU A 15 -0.60 -11.91 -15.46
CA LEU A 15 -1.66 -10.99 -15.05
C LEU A 15 -2.86 -11.22 -15.98
N PHE A 16 -4.02 -11.60 -15.44
CA PHE A 16 -5.29 -11.61 -16.18
C PHE A 16 -6.13 -10.40 -15.78
N ILE A 17 -6.29 -9.47 -16.72
CA ILE A 17 -7.30 -8.42 -16.72
C ILE A 17 -8.56 -8.98 -17.37
N ALA A 18 -9.73 -8.86 -16.72
CA ALA A 18 -11.01 -8.94 -17.40
C ALA A 18 -12.05 -8.00 -16.74
N LEU A 19 -12.48 -7.00 -17.51
CA LEU A 19 -13.60 -6.11 -17.24
C LEU A 19 -14.95 -6.82 -17.50
N GLY A 20 -15.95 -6.53 -16.65
CA GLY A 20 -17.25 -6.05 -17.12
C GLY A 20 -18.42 -7.03 -17.32
N SER A 21 -19.34 -6.97 -16.36
CA SER A 21 -20.80 -6.80 -16.50
C SER A 21 -21.77 -7.99 -16.78
N ALA A 22 -22.82 -7.98 -15.93
CA ALA A 22 -24.24 -8.27 -16.17
C ALA A 22 -24.81 -9.70 -15.91
N ASN A 23 -25.59 -9.77 -14.82
CA ASN A 23 -26.85 -10.48 -14.60
C ASN A 23 -27.41 -11.35 -15.76
N VAL A 24 -27.73 -12.63 -15.46
CA VAL A 24 -29.05 -13.27 -15.68
C VAL A 24 -29.17 -14.49 -14.76
N SER A 25 -30.36 -14.64 -14.15
CA SER A 25 -30.78 -15.75 -13.29
C SER A 25 -31.00 -17.07 -14.04
N THR A 26 -30.83 -18.19 -13.33
CA THR A 26 -31.77 -19.32 -13.39
C THR A 26 -31.52 -20.25 -12.19
N ALA A 27 -32.59 -20.53 -11.45
CA ALA A 27 -32.66 -21.58 -10.45
C ALA A 27 -32.66 -22.96 -11.13
N GLN A 28 -32.05 -23.96 -10.49
CA GLN A 28 -32.62 -25.31 -10.46
C GLN A 28 -32.12 -26.11 -9.25
N GLU A 29 -33.09 -26.66 -8.52
CA GLU A 29 -32.94 -27.55 -7.37
C GLU A 29 -32.25 -28.88 -7.72
N ARG A 30 -31.92 -29.60 -6.62
CA ARG A 30 -31.99 -31.05 -6.42
C ARG A 30 -30.73 -31.90 -6.61
N ASP A 31 -30.19 -32.26 -5.44
CA ASP A 31 -30.44 -33.56 -4.77
C ASP A 31 -29.22 -34.46 -4.62
N THR A 32 -29.14 -34.91 -3.37
CA THR A 32 -28.28 -35.90 -2.76
C THR A 32 -28.23 -37.21 -3.54
N THR A 33 -27.05 -37.83 -3.61
CA THR A 33 -26.85 -39.28 -3.41
C THR A 33 -25.37 -39.68 -3.54
N ASN A 34 -24.76 -39.89 -2.38
CA ASN A 34 -23.98 -41.07 -2.01
C ASN A 34 -23.39 -41.95 -3.13
N ARG A 35 -22.05 -42.04 -3.22
CA ARG A 35 -21.29 -43.28 -3.55
C ARG A 35 -19.76 -43.08 -3.50
N LEU A 36 -19.12 -43.61 -2.46
CA LEU A 36 -17.80 -44.26 -2.49
C LEU A 36 -17.97 -45.70 -3.07
N PRO A 37 -16.95 -46.40 -3.63
CA PRO A 37 -15.64 -46.66 -3.00
C PRO A 37 -14.40 -46.80 -3.94
N GLU A 38 -13.19 -46.74 -3.39
CA GLU A 38 -12.23 -47.88 -3.33
C GLU A 38 -10.84 -47.45 -2.81
N GLU A 39 -10.29 -48.33 -1.96
CA GLU A 39 -8.99 -48.29 -1.27
C GLU A 39 -7.79 -48.34 -2.23
N VAL A 40 -6.70 -47.66 -1.85
CA VAL A 40 -5.34 -48.15 -2.13
C VAL A 40 -4.52 -48.06 -0.84
N ALA A 41 -4.14 -49.23 -0.35
CA ALA A 41 -3.28 -49.44 0.81
C ALA A 41 -1.82 -49.03 0.54
N GLN A 42 -1.17 -48.45 1.55
CA GLN A 42 0.29 -48.48 1.67
C GLN A 42 0.74 -48.53 3.14
N ASP A 43 1.66 -49.46 3.41
CA ASP A 43 2.16 -49.96 4.69
C ASP A 43 2.69 -48.91 5.68
N LYS A 44 2.33 -49.09 6.96
CA LYS A 44 3.09 -48.67 8.15
C LYS A 44 4.02 -49.80 8.62
N PRO A 45 5.17 -49.50 9.26
CA PRO A 45 5.71 -50.35 10.31
C PRO A 45 5.22 -49.88 11.69
N ALA A 46 4.94 -50.85 12.55
CA ALA A 46 4.42 -50.71 13.89
C ALA A 46 5.50 -50.34 14.92
N GLU A 47 5.17 -49.40 15.80
CA GLU A 47 5.53 -49.42 17.23
C GLU A 47 4.39 -48.68 17.96
N VAL A 48 3.54 -49.45 18.64
CA VAL A 48 2.40 -48.98 19.44
C VAL A 48 2.85 -49.05 20.90
N GLU A 49 3.19 -47.91 21.48
CA GLU A 49 3.04 -47.72 22.93
C GLU A 49 1.62 -47.23 23.18
N ASN A 50 0.94 -47.90 24.11
CA ASN A 50 -0.39 -47.55 24.60
C ASN A 50 -0.39 -46.11 25.13
N LEU A 51 -1.02 -45.20 24.39
CA LEU A 51 -1.60 -44.00 24.94
C LEU A 51 -3.09 -44.30 25.12
N GLU A 52 -3.57 -44.24 26.36
CA GLU A 52 -5.00 -44.09 26.61
C GLU A 52 -5.44 -42.81 25.90
N GLU A 53 -6.32 -42.94 24.91
CA GLU A 53 -6.94 -41.79 24.26
C GLU A 53 -7.74 -41.02 25.32
N VAL A 54 -7.41 -39.73 25.47
CA VAL A 54 -8.24 -38.79 26.23
C VAL A 54 -9.56 -38.66 25.46
N PRO A 55 -10.72 -38.87 26.08
CA PRO A 55 -11.99 -38.76 25.38
C PRO A 55 -12.17 -37.36 24.83
N THR A 56 -12.71 -37.29 23.61
CA THR A 56 -13.03 -36.01 22.96
C THR A 56 -14.16 -35.29 23.72
N THR A 57 -14.22 -33.97 23.62
CA THR A 57 -15.24 -33.11 24.25
C THR A 57 -16.66 -33.56 23.88
N ASP A 58 -16.85 -34.07 22.66
CA ASP A 58 -18.10 -34.68 22.18
C ASP A 58 -18.47 -36.01 22.88
N GLU A 59 -17.47 -36.83 23.25
CA GLU A 59 -17.69 -38.10 23.98
C GLU A 59 -18.09 -37.89 25.44
N LEU A 60 -17.69 -36.75 26.03
CA LEU A 60 -18.11 -36.33 27.38
C LEU A 60 -19.52 -35.71 27.39
N MET A 61 -19.95 -35.09 26.29
CA MET A 61 -21.28 -34.45 26.19
C MET A 61 -22.45 -35.42 26.01
N GLN A 62 -22.22 -36.66 25.56
CA GLN A 62 -23.31 -37.63 25.29
C GLN A 62 -23.45 -38.77 26.30
N ASN A 63 -22.59 -38.86 27.31
CA ASN A 63 -22.60 -40.00 28.24
C ASN A 63 -22.89 -39.59 29.70
N PRO A 64 -24.15 -39.68 30.18
CA PRO A 64 -24.50 -39.38 31.57
C PRO A 64 -23.84 -40.34 32.59
N ASP A 65 -23.22 -41.45 32.15
CA ASP A 65 -22.47 -42.39 33.00
C ASP A 65 -20.96 -42.05 33.14
N VAL A 66 -20.47 -40.94 32.56
CA VAL A 66 -19.09 -40.43 32.78
C VAL A 66 -19.12 -39.16 33.62
N ARG A 67 -19.87 -39.18 34.72
CA ARG A 67 -19.70 -38.17 35.78
C ARG A 67 -18.46 -38.53 36.58
N GLU A 68 -17.43 -37.69 36.54
CA GLU A 68 -16.30 -37.80 37.48
C GLU A 68 -16.87 -37.88 38.91
N GLN A 69 -16.46 -38.88 39.67
CA GLN A 69 -17.01 -39.07 41.03
C GLN A 69 -16.73 -37.84 41.90
N PRO A 70 -17.67 -37.42 42.76
CA PRO A 70 -17.40 -36.39 43.77
C PRO A 70 -16.23 -36.82 44.66
N VAL A 71 -15.34 -35.90 45.04
CA VAL A 71 -14.29 -36.16 46.05
C VAL A 71 -14.94 -36.70 47.33
N ALA A 72 -16.15 -36.26 47.65
CA ALA A 72 -16.87 -36.70 48.84
C ALA A 72 -17.87 -37.86 48.60
N ASP A 73 -17.56 -38.81 47.73
CA ASP A 73 -18.17 -40.14 47.88
C ASP A 73 -17.70 -40.69 49.23
N SER A 74 -18.64 -40.98 50.14
CA SER A 74 -18.36 -41.33 51.55
C SER A 74 -17.54 -42.61 51.75
N ASP A 75 -17.14 -43.24 50.65
CA ASP A 75 -16.49 -44.53 50.57
C ASP A 75 -14.99 -44.41 50.23
N ASP A 76 -14.44 -43.20 50.00
CA ASP A 76 -12.99 -43.00 49.89
C ASP A 76 -12.34 -43.12 51.30
N PRO A 77 -11.60 -44.21 51.57
CA PRO A 77 -11.01 -44.45 52.89
C PRO A 77 -9.90 -43.47 53.25
N ASP A 78 -9.37 -42.72 52.28
CA ASP A 78 -8.22 -41.82 52.48
C ASP A 78 -8.65 -40.40 52.88
N LEU A 79 -9.95 -40.09 52.84
CA LEU A 79 -10.52 -38.80 53.21
C LEU A 79 -11.00 -38.77 54.66
N THR A 80 -10.54 -37.77 55.40
CA THR A 80 -10.94 -37.52 56.79
C THR A 80 -11.60 -36.16 56.95
N VAL A 81 -12.76 -36.11 57.62
CA VAL A 81 -13.44 -34.84 57.92
C VAL A 81 -12.64 -34.08 58.99
N VAL A 82 -12.19 -32.87 58.64
CA VAL A 82 -11.42 -31.99 59.52
C VAL A 82 -12.32 -30.98 60.22
N SER A 83 -13.27 -30.42 59.48
CA SER A 83 -14.20 -29.40 59.99
C SER A 83 -15.45 -29.36 59.12
N SER A 84 -16.59 -28.98 59.69
CA SER A 84 -17.85 -28.85 58.96
C SER A 84 -18.72 -27.74 59.53
N GLY A 85 -19.67 -27.28 58.73
CA GLY A 85 -20.70 -26.32 59.11
C GLY A 85 -22.00 -26.56 58.36
N ASP A 86 -22.92 -25.60 58.43
CA ASP A 86 -24.30 -25.74 57.93
C ASP A 86 -24.39 -25.98 56.41
N PHE A 87 -23.38 -25.57 55.64
CA PHE A 87 -23.35 -25.64 54.17
C PHE A 87 -22.01 -26.10 53.60
N TRP A 88 -21.12 -26.64 54.44
CA TRP A 88 -19.78 -27.03 54.00
C TRP A 88 -19.16 -28.13 54.86
N THR A 89 -18.26 -28.91 54.27
CA THR A 89 -17.39 -29.87 54.96
C THR A 89 -16.00 -29.82 54.34
N LEU A 90 -14.98 -29.75 55.20
CA LEU A 90 -13.58 -29.75 54.83
C LEU A 90 -13.00 -31.15 55.08
N TYR A 91 -12.44 -31.73 54.03
CA TYR A 91 -11.78 -33.02 54.04
C TYR A 91 -10.26 -32.85 53.95
N TYR A 92 -9.54 -33.76 54.57
CA TYR A 92 -8.09 -33.92 54.40
C TYR A 92 -7.81 -35.30 53.84
N ASN A 93 -7.08 -35.34 52.73
CA ASN A 93 -6.61 -36.55 52.09
C ASN A 93 -5.17 -36.83 52.58
N SER A 94 -5.00 -37.96 53.27
CA SER A 94 -3.71 -38.32 53.85
C SER A 94 -2.69 -38.90 52.86
N THR A 95 -3.14 -39.31 51.67
CA THR A 95 -2.31 -39.94 50.63
C THR A 95 -1.50 -38.90 49.85
N ASN A 96 -2.09 -37.74 49.56
CA ASN A 96 -1.45 -36.64 48.83
C ASN A 96 -1.14 -35.40 49.70
N ASP A 97 -1.56 -35.37 50.98
CA ASP A 97 -1.38 -34.24 51.91
C ASP A 97 -2.16 -32.98 51.49
N GLU A 98 -3.42 -33.15 51.07
CA GLU A 98 -4.24 -32.10 50.47
C GLU A 98 -5.58 -31.89 51.17
N TYR A 99 -6.13 -30.69 51.08
CA TYR A 99 -7.46 -30.38 51.60
C TYR A 99 -8.45 -30.12 50.47
N SER A 100 -9.66 -30.65 50.64
CA SER A 100 -10.79 -30.45 49.72
C SER A 100 -11.98 -29.89 50.48
N LEU A 101 -12.65 -28.89 49.91
CA LEU A 101 -13.81 -28.23 50.49
C LEU A 101 -15.06 -28.61 49.70
N ARG A 102 -15.98 -29.34 50.32
CA ARG A 102 -17.32 -29.58 49.79
C ARG A 102 -18.28 -28.53 50.32
N MET A 103 -19.14 -27.99 49.46
CA MET A 103 -20.20 -27.06 49.79
C MET A 103 -21.54 -27.59 49.27
N PHE A 104 -22.61 -27.43 50.07
CA PHE A 104 -23.93 -27.99 49.80
C PHE A 104 -25.03 -27.15 50.49
N GLY A 105 -26.29 -27.38 50.15
CA GLY A 105 -27.40 -26.63 50.76
C GLY A 105 -27.33 -25.13 50.46
N ASN A 106 -27.62 -24.26 51.43
CA ASN A 106 -27.65 -22.81 51.19
C ASN A 106 -26.26 -22.18 51.35
N VAL A 107 -25.58 -21.94 50.24
CA VAL A 107 -24.24 -21.35 50.21
C VAL A 107 -24.35 -19.82 50.13
N PRO A 108 -23.95 -19.09 51.19
CA PRO A 108 -23.90 -17.64 51.14
C PRO A 108 -22.67 -17.15 50.36
N SER A 109 -22.80 -15.94 49.81
CA SER A 109 -21.68 -15.27 49.14
C SER A 109 -20.62 -14.70 50.10
N SER A 110 -20.80 -14.88 51.42
CA SER A 110 -19.80 -14.58 52.44
C SER A 110 -19.07 -15.85 52.90
N LYS A 111 -17.75 -15.75 53.12
CA LYS A 111 -16.94 -16.89 53.57
C LYS A 111 -16.99 -17.04 55.09
N PRO A 112 -17.16 -18.27 55.62
CA PRO A 112 -17.00 -18.56 57.04
C PRO A 112 -15.60 -18.20 57.56
N SER A 113 -15.52 -17.58 58.74
CA SER A 113 -14.24 -17.34 59.42
C SER A 113 -13.50 -18.64 59.79
N ALA A 114 -14.23 -19.76 59.88
CA ALA A 114 -13.69 -21.10 60.10
C ALA A 114 -12.74 -21.55 58.98
N TRP A 115 -12.84 -20.99 57.77
CA TRP A 115 -11.98 -21.36 56.64
C TRP A 115 -10.58 -20.74 56.74
N ASN A 116 -10.41 -19.66 57.51
CA ASN A 116 -9.19 -18.83 57.49
C ASN A 116 -7.87 -19.60 57.71
N SER A 117 -7.89 -20.66 58.52
CA SER A 117 -6.71 -21.51 58.76
C SER A 117 -6.40 -22.49 57.64
N TYR A 118 -7.35 -22.73 56.72
CA TYR A 118 -7.28 -23.77 55.70
C TYR A 118 -7.20 -23.22 54.26
N LEU A 119 -7.52 -21.93 54.04
CA LEU A 119 -7.52 -21.31 52.71
C LEU A 119 -6.22 -21.54 51.91
N LYS A 120 -5.08 -21.60 52.60
CA LYS A 120 -3.75 -21.82 51.99
C LYS A 120 -3.42 -23.29 51.68
N SER A 121 -4.33 -24.21 51.97
CA SER A 121 -4.14 -25.65 51.85
C SER A 121 -5.26 -26.33 51.06
N ILE A 122 -6.37 -25.62 50.80
CA ILE A 122 -7.49 -26.13 49.99
C ILE A 122 -7.09 -26.09 48.51
N LYS A 123 -6.99 -27.29 47.92
CA LYS A 123 -6.68 -27.48 46.50
C LYS A 123 -7.90 -27.73 45.62
N HIS A 124 -8.95 -28.31 46.19
CA HIS A 124 -10.15 -28.67 45.45
C HIS A 124 -11.39 -28.11 46.15
N ILE A 125 -12.28 -27.49 45.38
CA ILE A 125 -13.59 -27.05 45.88
C ILE A 125 -14.68 -27.72 45.05
N GLU A 126 -15.62 -28.36 45.73
CA GLU A 126 -16.79 -28.97 45.10
C GLU A 126 -18.06 -28.35 45.68
N ILE A 127 -18.96 -27.94 44.81
CA ILE A 127 -20.25 -27.39 45.16
C ILE A 127 -21.30 -28.20 44.42
N GLU A 128 -22.10 -28.95 45.18
CA GLU A 128 -23.08 -29.87 44.65
C GLU A 128 -24.37 -29.81 45.47
N GLU A 129 -25.52 -29.99 44.83
CA GLU A 129 -26.85 -29.94 45.47
C GLU A 129 -27.03 -28.66 46.33
N ALA A 130 -26.48 -27.54 45.86
CA ALA A 130 -26.45 -26.28 46.58
C ALA A 130 -27.34 -25.21 45.94
N THR A 131 -27.81 -24.26 46.75
CA THR A 131 -28.39 -22.99 46.29
C THR A 131 -27.41 -21.88 46.62
N LEU A 132 -26.92 -21.20 45.58
CA LEU A 132 -26.01 -20.07 45.71
C LEU A 132 -26.82 -18.79 45.54
N THR A 133 -26.66 -17.85 46.46
CA THR A 133 -27.36 -16.56 46.37
C THR A 133 -26.45 -15.41 46.76
N GLY A 134 -26.48 -14.35 45.96
CA GLY A 134 -25.73 -13.13 46.18
C GLY A 134 -24.52 -12.99 45.26
N ASN A 135 -23.56 -12.17 45.71
CA ASN A 135 -22.43 -11.72 44.90
C ASN A 135 -21.15 -12.50 45.27
N PHE A 136 -20.63 -13.30 44.34
CA PHE A 136 -19.46 -14.17 44.48
C PHE A 136 -18.16 -13.53 43.95
N VAL A 137 -18.10 -12.20 43.93
CA VAL A 137 -16.89 -11.48 43.55
C VAL A 137 -15.73 -11.85 44.46
N TYR A 138 -14.59 -12.17 43.86
CA TYR A 138 -13.39 -12.68 44.53
C TYR A 138 -13.57 -14.00 45.30
N TYR A 139 -14.66 -14.75 45.06
CA TYR A 139 -14.98 -15.85 45.95
C TYR A 139 -13.91 -16.95 45.90
N PHE A 140 -13.47 -17.37 44.73
CA PHE A 140 -12.46 -18.43 44.52
C PHE A 140 -11.09 -17.88 44.09
N ARG A 141 -10.86 -16.58 44.25
CA ARG A 141 -9.68 -15.89 43.69
C ARG A 141 -8.37 -16.49 44.21
N GLY A 142 -7.34 -16.56 43.38
CA GLY A 142 -6.03 -17.10 43.78
C GLY A 142 -5.38 -16.40 44.99
N THR A 143 -5.63 -15.10 45.22
CA THR A 143 -5.14 -14.43 46.43
C THR A 143 -5.86 -14.86 47.71
N VAL A 144 -7.05 -15.45 47.58
CA VAL A 144 -7.84 -16.00 48.69
C VAL A 144 -7.48 -17.48 48.87
N PHE A 145 -7.42 -18.25 47.78
CA PHE A 145 -7.02 -19.64 47.77
C PHE A 145 -5.72 -19.83 46.94
N PRO A 146 -4.54 -19.62 47.54
CA PRO A 146 -3.27 -19.56 46.80
C PRO A 146 -2.75 -20.90 46.28
N VAL A 147 -3.42 -22.00 46.60
CA VAL A 147 -3.08 -23.36 46.13
C VAL A 147 -4.26 -24.05 45.44
N LEU A 148 -5.32 -23.32 45.09
CA LEU A 148 -6.52 -23.90 44.47
C LEU A 148 -6.23 -24.37 43.05
N GLU A 149 -6.36 -25.68 42.83
CA GLU A 149 -6.08 -26.36 41.55
C GLU A 149 -7.37 -26.66 40.80
N SER A 150 -8.48 -26.96 41.50
CA SER A 150 -9.78 -27.18 40.83
C SER A 150 -11.01 -26.65 41.57
N VAL A 151 -12.02 -26.25 40.80
CA VAL A 151 -13.37 -25.94 41.30
C VAL A 151 -14.43 -26.61 40.44
N ARG A 152 -15.39 -27.25 41.10
CA ARG A 152 -16.55 -27.86 40.45
C ARG A 152 -17.86 -27.31 41.05
N ILE A 153 -18.78 -26.87 40.21
CA ILE A 153 -20.12 -26.39 40.56
C ILE A 153 -21.14 -27.12 39.68
N GLU A 154 -21.80 -28.13 40.24
CA GLU A 154 -22.75 -28.98 39.52
C GLU A 154 -24.04 -29.15 40.30
N GLN A 155 -25.16 -29.39 39.61
CA GLN A 155 -26.45 -29.67 40.24
C GLN A 155 -26.86 -28.59 41.27
N CYS A 156 -26.45 -27.34 41.03
CA CYS A 156 -26.73 -26.21 41.90
C CYS A 156 -27.86 -25.34 41.34
N ASN A 157 -28.63 -24.71 42.22
CA ASN A 157 -29.49 -23.59 41.86
C ASN A 157 -28.66 -22.30 41.88
N LEU A 158 -28.43 -21.74 40.69
CA LEU A 158 -27.65 -20.50 40.51
C LEU A 158 -28.53 -19.27 40.21
N SER A 159 -29.87 -19.40 40.25
CA SER A 159 -30.80 -18.30 39.92
C SER A 159 -30.53 -17.01 40.72
N GLY A 160 -30.13 -17.17 41.98
CA GLY A 160 -29.88 -16.08 42.91
C GLY A 160 -28.47 -15.49 42.88
N VAL A 161 -27.56 -16.03 42.06
CA VAL A 161 -26.21 -15.48 41.90
C VAL A 161 -26.28 -14.20 41.09
N THR A 162 -25.75 -13.11 41.62
CA THR A 162 -25.79 -11.80 40.96
C THR A 162 -24.49 -11.46 40.23
N SER A 163 -23.36 -12.03 40.64
CA SER A 163 -22.07 -11.79 40.00
C SER A 163 -21.06 -12.89 40.31
N PHE A 164 -20.32 -13.30 39.28
CA PHE A 164 -19.07 -14.07 39.37
C PHE A 164 -17.86 -13.23 38.95
N ALA A 165 -17.98 -11.90 38.94
CA ALA A 165 -16.89 -11.05 38.50
C ALA A 165 -15.64 -11.29 39.37
N ARG A 166 -14.51 -11.55 38.72
CA ARG A 166 -13.23 -11.85 39.40
C ARG A 166 -13.30 -13.04 40.36
N ALA A 167 -14.26 -13.95 40.18
CA ALA A 167 -14.46 -15.08 41.08
C ALA A 167 -13.24 -15.99 41.12
N PHE A 168 -12.62 -16.29 39.98
CA PHE A 168 -11.45 -17.17 39.87
C PHE A 168 -10.15 -16.43 39.51
N GLU A 169 -10.21 -15.10 39.36
CA GLU A 169 -9.10 -14.28 38.85
C GLU A 169 -7.75 -14.66 39.49
N GLY A 170 -6.74 -14.86 38.64
CA GLY A 170 -5.38 -15.09 39.06
C GLY A 170 -4.72 -13.85 39.69
N ASN A 171 -3.41 -13.95 39.87
CA ASN A 171 -2.59 -12.85 40.36
C ASN A 171 -1.56 -12.47 39.28
N SER A 172 -1.35 -11.17 39.09
CA SER A 172 -0.29 -10.68 38.20
C SER A 172 1.11 -11.00 38.74
N GLU A 173 1.28 -11.13 40.06
CA GLU A 173 2.56 -11.34 40.73
C GLU A 173 2.92 -12.83 40.93
N SER A 174 1.95 -13.73 40.86
CA SER A 174 2.14 -15.17 41.06
C SER A 174 1.18 -15.96 40.16
N GLU A 175 1.66 -17.01 39.49
CA GLU A 175 0.80 -17.87 38.69
C GLU A 175 -0.33 -18.46 39.56
N SER A 176 -1.58 -18.29 39.10
CA SER A 176 -2.71 -19.00 39.70
C SER A 176 -2.51 -20.51 39.49
N PRO A 177 -2.59 -21.34 40.53
CA PRO A 177 -2.48 -22.79 40.38
C PRO A 177 -3.74 -23.44 39.81
N LEU A 178 -4.79 -22.65 39.55
CA LEU A 178 -6.06 -23.16 39.04
C LEU A 178 -5.87 -23.75 37.64
N GLU A 179 -6.09 -25.05 37.53
CA GLU A 179 -5.92 -25.86 36.33
C GLU A 179 -7.27 -26.28 35.73
N LYS A 180 -8.30 -26.45 36.58
CA LYS A 180 -9.60 -26.99 36.19
C LYS A 180 -10.78 -26.22 36.79
N VAL A 181 -11.75 -25.80 35.97
CA VAL A 181 -13.05 -25.32 36.45
C VAL A 181 -14.19 -25.96 35.68
N ILE A 182 -15.15 -26.56 36.40
CA ILE A 182 -16.36 -27.14 35.81
C ILE A 182 -17.58 -26.45 36.43
N ILE A 183 -18.43 -25.85 35.60
CA ILE A 183 -19.72 -25.27 35.96
C ILE A 183 -20.74 -25.80 34.95
N ARG A 184 -21.43 -26.89 35.28
CA ARG A 184 -22.38 -27.57 34.39
C ARG A 184 -23.58 -28.13 35.16
N ASP A 185 -24.58 -28.65 34.46
CA ASP A 185 -25.74 -29.33 35.07
C ASP A 185 -26.46 -28.51 36.17
N ASN A 186 -26.48 -27.18 36.06
CA ASN A 186 -27.09 -26.29 37.06
C ASN A 186 -28.54 -25.92 36.69
N ASP A 187 -29.38 -25.71 37.71
CA ASP A 187 -30.80 -25.37 37.56
C ASP A 187 -31.08 -23.88 37.81
N TYR A 188 -32.10 -23.36 37.14
CA TYR A 188 -32.54 -21.97 37.22
C TYR A 188 -34.08 -21.91 37.42
N PRO A 189 -34.59 -22.32 38.60
CA PRO A 189 -36.03 -22.31 38.90
C PRO A 189 -36.65 -20.90 38.92
N GLU A 190 -35.84 -19.86 39.07
CA GLU A 190 -36.24 -18.46 38.97
C GLU A 190 -35.46 -17.77 37.85
N THR A 191 -35.92 -16.57 37.43
CA THR A 191 -35.19 -15.79 36.42
C THR A 191 -33.74 -15.54 36.86
N PRO A 192 -32.74 -15.88 36.02
CA PRO A 192 -31.33 -15.70 36.35
C PRO A 192 -31.01 -14.24 36.70
N SER A 193 -30.33 -14.04 37.82
CA SER A 193 -29.92 -12.71 38.32
C SER A 193 -28.48 -12.34 38.00
N LEU A 194 -27.75 -13.18 37.25
CA LEU A 194 -26.33 -13.01 36.96
C LEU A 194 -26.13 -11.88 35.95
N THR A 195 -25.57 -10.75 36.38
CA THR A 195 -25.38 -9.57 35.51
C THR A 195 -23.93 -9.29 35.13
N ASP A 196 -22.97 -9.83 35.89
CA ASP A 196 -21.54 -9.48 35.74
C ASP A 196 -20.63 -10.69 35.99
N ILE A 197 -19.90 -11.09 34.95
CA ILE A 197 -18.86 -12.12 34.97
C ILE A 197 -17.48 -11.54 34.59
N SER A 198 -17.32 -10.21 34.63
CA SER A 198 -16.08 -9.57 34.23
C SER A 198 -14.88 -10.15 34.98
N ARG A 199 -13.79 -10.41 34.25
CA ARG A 199 -12.54 -10.98 34.79
C ARG A 199 -12.72 -12.33 35.52
N MET A 200 -13.78 -13.09 35.28
CA MET A 200 -14.06 -14.32 36.01
C MET A 200 -12.87 -15.29 36.00
N PHE A 201 -12.18 -15.45 34.86
CA PHE A 201 -11.01 -16.31 34.68
C PHE A 201 -9.73 -15.54 34.28
N ALA A 202 -9.72 -14.22 34.46
CA ALA A 202 -8.57 -13.41 34.08
C ALA A 202 -7.31 -13.84 34.83
N LEU A 203 -6.16 -13.92 34.14
CA LEU A 203 -4.86 -14.32 34.70
C LEU A 203 -4.80 -15.77 35.21
N CYS A 204 -5.77 -16.63 34.86
CA CYS A 204 -5.72 -18.06 35.14
C CYS A 204 -4.80 -18.77 34.13
N ARG A 205 -3.49 -18.49 34.19
CA ARG A 205 -2.50 -18.92 33.19
C ARG A 205 -2.33 -20.44 33.08
N LYS A 206 -2.72 -21.21 34.10
CA LYS A 206 -2.64 -22.68 34.12
C LYS A 206 -3.97 -23.37 33.82
N LEU A 207 -5.05 -22.62 33.65
CA LEU A 207 -6.37 -23.18 33.35
C LEU A 207 -6.31 -23.86 31.99
N SER A 208 -6.46 -25.18 31.98
CA SER A 208 -6.38 -26.04 30.80
C SER A 208 -7.66 -26.83 30.56
N GLU A 209 -8.47 -27.04 31.61
CA GLU A 209 -9.77 -27.69 31.53
C GLU A 209 -10.87 -26.74 32.03
N LEU A 210 -11.78 -26.37 31.13
CA LEU A 210 -12.86 -25.45 31.44
C LEU A 210 -14.18 -25.94 30.83
N ASP A 211 -15.19 -26.08 31.68
CA ASP A 211 -16.58 -26.26 31.27
C ASP A 211 -17.43 -25.19 31.96
N VAL A 212 -18.12 -24.38 31.16
CA VAL A 212 -19.02 -23.31 31.63
C VAL A 212 -20.45 -23.46 31.10
N SER A 213 -20.79 -24.66 30.59
CA SER A 213 -22.08 -24.98 29.97
C SER A 213 -23.29 -24.76 30.89
N GLY A 214 -23.08 -24.83 32.21
CA GLY A 214 -24.11 -24.61 33.23
C GLY A 214 -24.30 -23.15 33.66
N LEU A 215 -23.57 -22.20 33.07
CA LEU A 215 -23.84 -20.78 33.28
C LEU A 215 -25.01 -20.31 32.40
N ASN A 216 -25.95 -19.59 32.99
CA ASN A 216 -26.96 -18.84 32.25
C ASN A 216 -26.54 -17.37 32.17
N THR A 217 -26.15 -16.92 30.98
CA THR A 217 -25.63 -15.56 30.76
C THR A 217 -26.66 -14.59 30.18
N SER A 218 -27.93 -14.99 30.05
CA SER A 218 -28.98 -14.16 29.38
C SER A 218 -29.20 -12.77 30.01
N SER A 219 -28.86 -12.60 31.30
CA SER A 219 -28.94 -11.33 32.02
C SER A 219 -27.58 -10.60 32.13
N VAL A 220 -26.50 -11.15 31.59
CA VAL A 220 -25.14 -10.61 31.72
C VAL A 220 -24.98 -9.40 30.80
N THR A 221 -24.55 -8.28 31.36
CA THR A 221 -24.29 -7.04 30.60
C THR A 221 -22.81 -6.72 30.44
N ASN A 222 -21.94 -7.38 31.22
CA ASN A 222 -20.49 -7.14 31.26
C ASN A 222 -19.71 -8.47 31.21
N MET A 223 -19.00 -8.68 30.11
CA MET A 223 -18.07 -9.80 29.87
C MET A 223 -16.63 -9.31 29.65
N SER A 224 -16.29 -8.13 30.17
CA SER A 224 -14.94 -7.59 30.04
C SER A 224 -13.91 -8.51 30.70
N THR A 225 -12.83 -8.79 29.97
CA THR A 225 -11.64 -9.50 30.46
C THR A 225 -11.91 -10.93 30.96
N VAL A 226 -13.01 -11.59 30.57
CA VAL A 226 -13.39 -12.91 31.15
C VAL A 226 -12.27 -13.95 31.05
N PHE A 227 -11.68 -14.13 29.87
CA PHE A 227 -10.66 -15.15 29.58
C PHE A 227 -9.26 -14.57 29.41
N SER A 228 -9.04 -13.29 29.71
CA SER A 228 -7.76 -12.66 29.43
C SER A 228 -6.60 -13.34 30.16
N ASN A 229 -5.48 -13.58 29.47
CA ASN A 229 -4.28 -14.25 29.98
C ASN A 229 -4.55 -15.69 30.49
N THR A 230 -5.43 -16.44 29.82
CA THR A 230 -5.60 -17.89 30.02
C THR A 230 -4.61 -18.68 29.16
N ASP A 231 -3.32 -18.54 29.49
CA ASP A 231 -2.19 -18.98 28.66
C ASP A 231 -2.09 -20.51 28.43
N SER A 232 -2.86 -21.36 29.13
CA SER A 232 -2.83 -22.83 28.95
C SER A 232 -4.08 -23.39 28.28
N LEU A 233 -5.08 -22.55 28.01
CA LEU A 233 -6.33 -22.98 27.40
C LEU A 233 -6.13 -23.15 25.89
N LYS A 234 -6.39 -24.35 25.38
CA LYS A 234 -6.24 -24.70 23.95
C LYS A 234 -7.56 -24.74 23.19
N GLU A 235 -8.63 -25.10 23.91
CA GLU A 235 -9.99 -25.14 23.41
C GLU A 235 -10.87 -24.37 24.37
N LEU A 236 -11.87 -23.66 23.83
CA LEU A 236 -12.82 -22.90 24.62
C LEU A 236 -14.20 -23.00 23.98
N ASP A 237 -15.10 -23.71 24.65
CA ASP A 237 -16.52 -23.74 24.27
C ASP A 237 -17.29 -22.65 25.02
N ILE A 238 -17.87 -21.74 24.24
CA ILE A 238 -18.75 -20.64 24.70
C ILE A 238 -20.11 -20.67 23.98
N SER A 239 -20.46 -21.80 23.36
CA SER A 239 -21.70 -21.96 22.59
C SER A 239 -22.97 -21.75 23.44
N ASN A 240 -22.87 -21.93 24.75
CA ASN A 240 -23.97 -21.73 25.70
C ASN A 240 -24.16 -20.26 26.14
N PHE A 241 -23.27 -19.34 25.75
CA PHE A 241 -23.38 -17.95 26.14
C PHE A 241 -24.47 -17.25 25.33
N ASP A 242 -25.51 -16.77 26.01
CA ASP A 242 -26.38 -15.72 25.50
C ASP A 242 -25.71 -14.37 25.76
N THR A 243 -25.29 -13.69 24.69
CA THR A 243 -24.63 -12.38 24.76
C THR A 243 -25.50 -11.21 24.29
N SER A 244 -26.78 -11.45 24.02
CA SER A 244 -27.70 -10.42 23.47
C SER A 244 -27.84 -9.17 24.34
N SER A 245 -27.60 -9.30 25.65
CA SER A 245 -27.62 -8.20 26.63
C SER A 245 -26.25 -7.60 26.94
N VAL A 246 -25.16 -8.15 26.38
CA VAL A 246 -23.79 -7.74 26.69
C VAL A 246 -23.46 -6.43 26.01
N THR A 247 -22.95 -5.47 26.79
CA THR A 247 -22.59 -4.13 26.31
C THR A 247 -21.09 -3.87 26.31
N ASP A 248 -20.32 -4.66 27.07
CA ASP A 248 -18.86 -4.55 27.19
C ASP A 248 -18.21 -5.94 27.07
N MET A 249 -17.42 -6.11 26.00
CA MET A 249 -16.58 -7.29 25.74
C MET A 249 -15.08 -6.94 25.72
N SER A 250 -14.70 -5.79 26.30
CA SER A 250 -13.31 -5.34 26.30
C SER A 250 -12.38 -6.38 26.95
N TYR A 251 -11.26 -6.67 26.30
CA TYR A 251 -10.27 -7.68 26.70
C TYR A 251 -10.79 -9.11 26.85
N MET A 252 -11.99 -9.45 26.38
CA MET A 252 -12.62 -10.75 26.68
C MET A 252 -11.68 -11.94 26.40
N PHE A 253 -10.95 -11.90 25.29
CA PHE A 253 -9.98 -12.92 24.87
C PHE A 253 -8.53 -12.42 24.85
N ALA A 254 -8.23 -11.25 25.43
CA ALA A 254 -6.90 -10.65 25.33
C ALA A 254 -5.81 -11.56 25.93
N ALA A 255 -4.75 -11.81 25.16
CA ALA A 255 -3.62 -12.66 25.52
C ALA A 255 -4.00 -14.11 25.84
N CYS A 256 -4.99 -14.69 25.16
CA CYS A 256 -5.21 -16.14 25.14
C CYS A 256 -4.18 -16.77 24.18
N LYS A 257 -2.95 -16.97 24.65
CA LYS A 257 -1.81 -17.29 23.78
C LYS A 257 -1.81 -18.71 23.21
N SER A 258 -2.64 -19.61 23.74
CA SER A 258 -2.66 -21.03 23.37
C SER A 258 -3.92 -21.45 22.60
N LEU A 259 -4.90 -20.57 22.45
CA LEU A 259 -6.04 -20.82 21.56
C LEU A 259 -5.56 -20.71 20.12
N GLU A 260 -5.80 -21.75 19.34
CA GLU A 260 -5.50 -21.82 17.90
C GLU A 260 -6.76 -21.55 17.07
N GLU A 261 -7.94 -21.93 17.58
CA GLU A 261 -9.24 -21.70 16.97
C GLU A 261 -10.25 -21.27 18.07
N LEU A 262 -11.27 -20.52 17.67
CA LEU A 262 -12.36 -20.11 18.56
C LEU A 262 -13.64 -19.91 17.76
N ASP A 263 -14.68 -20.70 18.04
CA ASP A 263 -15.99 -20.48 17.44
C ASP A 263 -16.67 -19.26 18.08
N LEU A 264 -16.82 -18.20 17.28
CA LEU A 264 -17.46 -16.95 17.66
C LEU A 264 -18.90 -16.83 17.11
N SER A 265 -19.38 -17.85 16.40
CA SER A 265 -20.63 -17.76 15.63
C SER A 265 -21.88 -17.57 16.48
N THR A 266 -21.83 -17.93 17.77
CA THR A 266 -22.94 -17.78 18.72
C THR A 266 -23.03 -16.40 19.37
N LEU A 267 -22.00 -15.56 19.22
CA LEU A 267 -21.97 -14.25 19.88
C LEU A 267 -22.87 -13.24 19.16
N ASP A 268 -23.93 -12.81 19.84
CA ASP A 268 -24.67 -11.60 19.49
C ASP A 268 -23.92 -10.38 20.01
N THR A 269 -23.37 -9.56 19.12
CA THR A 269 -22.65 -8.33 19.46
C THR A 269 -23.46 -7.05 19.21
N SER A 270 -24.74 -7.13 18.83
CA SER A 270 -25.55 -5.98 18.42
C SER A 270 -25.72 -4.90 19.51
N SER A 271 -25.65 -5.32 20.78
CA SER A 271 -25.69 -4.44 21.96
C SER A 271 -24.31 -3.98 22.44
N VAL A 272 -23.22 -4.49 21.88
CA VAL A 272 -21.86 -4.22 22.35
C VAL A 272 -21.43 -2.82 21.93
N THR A 273 -20.95 -2.04 22.91
CA THR A 273 -20.48 -0.67 22.68
C THR A 273 -18.96 -0.53 22.82
N ASN A 274 -18.30 -1.52 23.42
CA ASN A 274 -16.89 -1.51 23.77
C ASN A 274 -16.22 -2.86 23.45
N MET A 275 -15.33 -2.85 22.44
CA MET A 275 -14.52 -4.01 22.01
C MET A 275 -13.02 -3.77 22.25
N TYR A 276 -12.69 -2.85 23.15
CA TYR A 276 -11.31 -2.48 23.47
C TYR A 276 -10.45 -3.72 23.77
N SER A 277 -9.38 -3.93 23.00
CA SER A 277 -8.43 -5.03 23.15
C SER A 277 -9.01 -6.45 23.13
N MET A 278 -10.20 -6.67 22.55
CA MET A 278 -10.91 -7.95 22.64
C MET A 278 -10.05 -9.17 22.27
N PHE A 279 -9.24 -9.05 21.21
CA PHE A 279 -8.34 -10.09 20.69
C PHE A 279 -6.85 -9.68 20.74
N SER A 280 -6.48 -8.70 21.56
CA SER A 280 -5.09 -8.23 21.65
C SER A 280 -4.15 -9.33 22.15
N TYR A 281 -2.97 -9.46 21.53
CA TYR A 281 -1.92 -10.42 21.90
C TYR A 281 -2.34 -11.89 21.83
N CYS A 282 -3.30 -12.24 20.97
CA CYS A 282 -3.64 -13.63 20.68
C CYS A 282 -2.67 -14.14 19.60
N TYR A 283 -1.60 -14.80 20.05
CA TYR A 283 -0.44 -15.08 19.19
C TYR A 283 -0.63 -16.23 18.20
N ASN A 284 -1.61 -17.10 18.41
CA ASN A 284 -1.74 -18.34 17.65
C ASN A 284 -2.90 -18.34 16.64
N PHE A 285 -3.74 -17.29 16.61
CA PHE A 285 -4.76 -17.17 15.57
C PHE A 285 -4.10 -16.77 14.25
N GLU A 286 -4.25 -17.62 13.22
CA GLU A 286 -3.91 -17.32 11.83
C GLU A 286 -5.08 -16.62 11.12
N GLU A 287 -6.31 -17.00 11.45
CA GLU A 287 -7.56 -16.39 11.00
C GLU A 287 -8.56 -16.24 12.16
N LEU A 288 -9.54 -15.36 12.00
CA LEU A 288 -10.68 -15.19 12.92
C LEU A 288 -11.95 -14.97 12.11
N ASP A 289 -12.94 -15.86 12.25
CA ASP A 289 -14.27 -15.64 11.67
C ASP A 289 -15.07 -14.63 12.51
N LEU A 290 -15.25 -13.44 11.96
CA LEU A 290 -16.01 -12.34 12.56
C LEU A 290 -17.31 -12.04 11.82
N SER A 291 -17.77 -12.94 10.93
CA SER A 291 -18.90 -12.68 10.01
C SER A 291 -20.23 -12.39 10.72
N ASN A 292 -20.41 -12.88 11.95
CA ASN A 292 -21.61 -12.62 12.77
C ASN A 292 -21.53 -11.34 13.63
N PHE A 293 -20.42 -10.62 13.62
CA PHE A 293 -20.29 -9.40 14.41
C PHE A 293 -21.14 -8.27 13.81
N ASP A 294 -22.04 -7.73 14.63
CA ASP A 294 -22.65 -6.42 14.43
C ASP A 294 -21.88 -5.39 15.25
N THR A 295 -21.18 -4.47 14.57
CA THR A 295 -20.38 -3.41 15.21
C THR A 295 -21.04 -2.03 15.18
N SER A 296 -22.28 -1.91 14.71
CA SER A 296 -22.96 -0.62 14.50
C SER A 296 -23.11 0.23 15.78
N SER A 297 -23.16 -0.44 16.93
CA SER A 297 -23.21 0.18 18.27
C SER A 297 -21.84 0.45 18.90
N VAL A 298 -20.75 -0.04 18.31
CA VAL A 298 -19.40 0.01 18.90
C VAL A 298 -18.81 1.41 18.76
N THR A 299 -18.35 1.97 19.88
CA THR A 299 -17.73 3.31 19.93
C THR A 299 -16.22 3.27 20.18
N ASN A 300 -15.72 2.14 20.68
CA ASN A 300 -14.32 1.95 21.05
C ASN A 300 -13.79 0.60 20.52
N MET A 301 -12.89 0.67 19.52
CA MET A 301 -12.18 -0.47 18.92
C MET A 301 -10.66 -0.37 19.15
N GLN A 302 -10.23 0.39 20.16
CA GLN A 302 -8.81 0.51 20.48
C GLN A 302 -8.19 -0.88 20.62
N GLN A 303 -7.01 -1.08 20.04
CA GLN A 303 -6.18 -2.28 20.22
C GLN A 303 -6.87 -3.62 19.95
N MET A 304 -7.98 -3.65 19.19
CA MET A 304 -8.82 -4.86 19.06
C MET A 304 -8.02 -6.10 18.66
N PHE A 305 -7.07 -5.96 17.73
CA PHE A 305 -6.17 -7.02 17.24
C PHE A 305 -4.70 -6.73 17.57
N TYR A 306 -4.42 -5.81 18.50
CA TYR A 306 -3.07 -5.34 18.76
C TYR A 306 -2.13 -6.47 19.21
N GLY A 307 -1.02 -6.66 18.49
CA GLY A 307 0.01 -7.65 18.80
C GLY A 307 -0.36 -9.09 18.48
N SER A 308 -1.41 -9.34 17.68
CA SER A 308 -1.75 -10.67 17.17
C SER A 308 -0.82 -11.02 16.00
N TYR A 309 0.42 -11.37 16.33
CA TYR A 309 1.53 -11.42 15.36
C TYR A 309 1.36 -12.43 14.23
N ASN A 310 0.65 -13.54 14.45
CA ASN A 310 0.45 -14.60 13.46
C ASN A 310 -0.86 -14.44 12.66
N LEU A 311 -1.66 -13.40 12.91
CA LEU A 311 -2.88 -13.18 12.13
C LEU A 311 -2.51 -12.84 10.68
N GLU A 312 -2.92 -13.70 9.75
CA GLU A 312 -2.60 -13.61 8.31
C GLU A 312 -3.77 -13.03 7.49
N GLU A 313 -5.01 -13.36 7.87
CA GLU A 313 -6.23 -12.92 7.18
C GLU A 313 -7.27 -12.39 8.17
N LEU A 314 -8.02 -11.36 7.75
CA LEU A 314 -9.10 -10.78 8.53
C LEU A 314 -10.18 -10.18 7.61
N ASP A 315 -11.35 -10.81 7.56
CA ASP A 315 -12.52 -10.26 6.86
C ASP A 315 -13.25 -9.27 7.78
N LEU A 316 -13.34 -8.01 7.34
CA LEU A 316 -14.02 -6.91 8.03
C LEU A 316 -15.18 -6.33 7.20
N SER A 317 -15.66 -7.05 6.19
CA SER A 317 -16.70 -6.58 5.28
C SER A 317 -18.04 -6.28 5.95
N ASN A 318 -18.30 -6.86 7.13
CA ASN A 318 -19.47 -6.62 7.97
C ASN A 318 -19.30 -5.50 9.01
N PHE A 319 -18.11 -4.92 9.16
CA PHE A 319 -17.86 -3.90 10.17
C PHE A 319 -18.50 -2.56 9.77
N ASP A 320 -19.39 -2.06 10.62
CA ASP A 320 -19.85 -0.67 10.65
C ASP A 320 -19.02 0.10 11.69
N THR A 321 -18.19 1.04 11.22
CA THR A 321 -17.33 1.87 12.08
C THR A 321 -17.87 3.30 12.27
N SER A 322 -19.07 3.62 11.78
CA SER A 322 -19.61 5.00 11.78
C SER A 322 -19.76 5.63 13.17
N SER A 323 -19.94 4.80 14.20
CA SER A 323 -20.02 5.19 15.61
C SER A 323 -18.66 5.22 16.33
N VAL A 324 -17.59 4.72 15.70
CA VAL A 324 -16.27 4.55 16.34
C VAL A 324 -15.57 5.89 16.47
N THR A 325 -15.07 6.19 17.67
CA THR A 325 -14.33 7.44 17.95
C THR A 325 -12.84 7.22 18.23
N ASN A 326 -12.44 5.98 18.53
CA ASN A 326 -11.08 5.61 18.90
C ASN A 326 -10.67 4.29 18.25
N MET A 327 -9.66 4.36 17.36
CA MET A 327 -9.05 3.22 16.66
C MET A 327 -7.56 3.04 17.04
N HIS A 328 -7.13 3.59 18.18
CA HIS A 328 -5.74 3.54 18.61
C HIS A 328 -5.17 2.12 18.56
N LEU A 329 -4.10 1.90 17.80
CA LEU A 329 -3.40 0.62 17.64
C LEU A 329 -4.31 -0.55 17.23
N MET A 330 -5.44 -0.32 16.55
CA MET A 330 -6.43 -1.38 16.23
C MET A 330 -5.80 -2.63 15.59
N PHE A 331 -4.91 -2.44 14.61
CA PHE A 331 -4.15 -3.50 13.93
C PHE A 331 -2.65 -3.46 14.29
N GLY A 332 -2.26 -2.65 15.29
CA GLY A 332 -0.85 -2.45 15.58
C GLY A 332 -0.16 -3.78 15.93
N GLY A 333 0.97 -4.10 15.31
CA GLY A 333 1.71 -5.34 15.54
C GLY A 333 1.05 -6.59 14.95
N CYS A 334 0.09 -6.48 14.03
CA CYS A 334 -0.33 -7.61 13.19
C CYS A 334 0.75 -7.87 12.14
N LYS A 335 1.83 -8.55 12.55
CA LYS A 335 3.06 -8.64 11.75
C LYS A 335 2.94 -9.50 10.51
N SER A 336 2.06 -10.50 10.53
CA SER A 336 1.86 -11.46 9.43
C SER A 336 0.72 -11.09 8.48
N LEU A 337 -0.04 -10.03 8.76
CA LEU A 337 -1.16 -9.59 7.94
C LEU A 337 -0.64 -9.03 6.60
N GLU A 338 -0.94 -9.71 5.49
CA GLU A 338 -0.42 -9.37 4.15
C GLU A 338 -1.34 -8.40 3.38
N GLU A 339 -2.65 -8.57 3.55
CA GLU A 339 -3.72 -7.77 2.93
C GLU A 339 -4.76 -7.38 3.98
N LEU A 340 -5.37 -6.20 3.81
CA LEU A 340 -6.43 -5.73 4.69
C LEU A 340 -7.39 -4.82 3.92
N ASP A 341 -8.63 -5.27 3.76
CA ASP A 341 -9.70 -4.44 3.18
C ASP A 341 -10.35 -3.58 4.25
N VAL A 342 -10.17 -2.25 4.14
CA VAL A 342 -10.80 -1.24 5.00
C VAL A 342 -11.77 -0.34 4.22
N SER A 343 -12.23 -0.78 3.05
CA SER A 343 -13.11 0.02 2.18
C SER A 343 -14.50 0.29 2.80
N THR A 344 -14.91 -0.51 3.77
CA THR A 344 -16.18 -0.35 4.53
C THR A 344 -16.08 0.65 5.68
N PHE A 345 -14.86 1.09 6.06
CA PHE A 345 -14.66 1.92 7.24
C PHE A 345 -15.16 3.35 7.00
N ASP A 346 -16.13 3.77 7.82
CA ASP A 346 -16.46 5.18 8.04
C ASP A 346 -15.62 5.69 9.22
N THR A 347 -14.61 6.51 8.91
CA THR A 347 -13.71 7.10 9.91
C THR A 347 -14.08 8.53 10.30
N SER A 348 -15.20 9.08 9.80
CA SER A 348 -15.57 10.50 9.96
C SER A 348 -15.73 10.94 11.42
N SER A 349 -16.05 10.01 12.33
CA SER A 349 -16.16 10.21 13.79
C SER A 349 -14.87 9.94 14.57
N VAL A 350 -13.82 9.40 13.94
CA VAL A 350 -12.61 8.94 14.62
C VAL A 350 -11.70 10.11 14.96
N THR A 351 -11.43 10.27 16.26
CA THR A 351 -10.59 11.37 16.78
C THR A 351 -9.16 10.91 17.11
N ASN A 352 -8.95 9.61 17.34
CA ASN A 352 -7.67 9.02 17.71
C ASN A 352 -7.30 7.88 16.75
N MET A 353 -6.37 8.18 15.83
CA MET A 353 -5.80 7.24 14.85
C MET A 353 -4.34 6.91 15.18
N ARG A 354 -3.94 7.03 16.45
CA ARG A 354 -2.56 6.72 16.85
C ARG A 354 -2.25 5.25 16.59
N GLY A 355 -1.31 4.99 15.69
CA GLY A 355 -0.74 3.66 15.45
C GLY A 355 -1.67 2.63 14.83
N VAL A 356 -2.75 3.03 14.14
CA VAL A 356 -3.74 2.09 13.58
C VAL A 356 -3.08 0.90 12.85
N PHE A 357 -2.04 1.16 12.05
CA PHE A 357 -1.30 0.16 11.27
C PHE A 357 0.17 -0.01 11.73
N SER A 358 0.54 0.51 12.91
CA SER A 358 1.92 0.44 13.42
C SER A 358 2.43 -1.00 13.47
N GLU A 359 3.65 -1.28 13.02
CA GLU A 359 4.27 -2.61 12.99
C GLU A 359 3.49 -3.68 12.19
N CYS A 360 2.65 -3.28 11.22
CA CYS A 360 2.11 -4.21 10.21
C CYS A 360 3.20 -4.52 9.17
N ASN A 361 4.16 -5.36 9.55
CA ASN A 361 5.39 -5.56 8.79
C ASN A 361 5.17 -6.23 7.43
N SER A 362 4.19 -7.14 7.29
CA SER A 362 3.91 -7.86 6.03
C SER A 362 2.93 -7.15 5.09
N LEU A 363 2.23 -6.10 5.55
CA LEU A 363 1.22 -5.42 4.75
C LEU A 363 1.87 -4.74 3.53
N GLY A 364 1.55 -5.22 2.32
CA GLY A 364 2.19 -4.81 1.07
C GLY A 364 1.49 -3.64 0.36
N GLU A 365 0.16 -3.64 0.40
CA GLU A 365 -0.70 -2.60 -0.19
C GLU A 365 -1.80 -2.23 0.82
N LEU A 366 -2.25 -0.97 0.77
CA LEU A 366 -3.31 -0.48 1.65
C LEU A 366 -4.05 0.68 0.99
N ASP A 367 -5.33 0.47 0.67
CA ASP A 367 -6.21 1.51 0.14
C ASP A 367 -6.89 2.26 1.29
N LEU A 368 -6.64 3.57 1.38
CA LEU A 368 -7.21 4.47 2.39
C LEU A 368 -8.07 5.56 1.77
N SER A 369 -8.52 5.38 0.52
CA SER A 369 -9.30 6.39 -0.21
C SER A 369 -10.66 6.71 0.41
N THR A 370 -11.19 5.82 1.26
CA THR A 370 -12.47 5.99 1.98
C THR A 370 -12.33 6.72 3.31
N PHE A 371 -11.10 6.90 3.82
CA PHE A 371 -10.89 7.49 5.14
C PHE A 371 -11.22 9.00 5.12
N ASP A 372 -12.19 9.39 5.93
CA ASP A 372 -12.40 10.77 6.35
C ASP A 372 -11.63 11.03 7.65
N THR A 373 -10.57 11.82 7.58
CA THR A 373 -9.72 12.14 8.75
C THR A 373 -9.97 13.53 9.32
N SER A 374 -11.01 14.25 8.88
CA SER A 374 -11.27 15.64 9.26
C SER A 374 -11.48 15.85 10.77
N SER A 375 -11.95 14.81 11.47
CA SER A 375 -12.13 14.77 12.94
C SER A 375 -10.88 14.31 13.72
N ALA A 376 -9.85 13.79 13.04
CA ALA A 376 -8.69 13.19 13.68
C ALA A 376 -7.83 14.27 14.37
N THR A 377 -7.45 14.00 15.63
CA THR A 377 -6.62 14.90 16.44
C THR A 377 -5.21 14.36 16.70
N THR A 378 -4.97 13.07 16.45
CA THR A 378 -3.66 12.42 16.59
C THR A 378 -3.49 11.27 15.59
N MET A 379 -2.33 11.23 14.93
CA MET A 379 -1.89 10.19 13.99
C MET A 379 -0.45 9.73 14.31
N GLN A 380 0.00 9.95 15.54
CA GLN A 380 1.31 9.47 16.01
C GLN A 380 1.48 7.99 15.66
N ILE A 381 2.67 7.62 15.17
CA ILE A 381 3.08 6.25 14.81
C ILE A 381 2.12 5.49 13.86
N MET A 382 1.24 6.16 13.13
CA MET A 382 0.17 5.49 12.34
C MET A 382 0.67 4.36 11.44
N PHE A 383 1.81 4.56 10.78
CA PHE A 383 2.49 3.58 9.91
C PHE A 383 3.90 3.25 10.42
N TYR A 384 4.20 3.47 11.70
CA TYR A 384 5.52 3.17 12.26
C TYR A 384 5.93 1.73 11.96
N ASP A 385 7.13 1.52 11.43
CA ASP A 385 7.69 0.20 11.11
C ASP A 385 6.83 -0.65 10.14
N CYS A 386 6.05 -0.03 9.24
CA CYS A 386 5.43 -0.74 8.11
C CYS A 386 6.49 -1.00 7.02
N THR A 387 7.19 -2.13 7.13
CA THR A 387 8.40 -2.40 6.35
C THR A 387 8.16 -2.98 4.95
N SER A 388 6.93 -3.38 4.62
CA SER A 388 6.58 -3.92 3.28
C SER A 388 5.81 -2.94 2.38
N LEU A 389 5.15 -1.91 2.94
CA LEU A 389 4.41 -0.91 2.16
C LEU A 389 5.35 -0.17 1.19
N GLU A 390 5.09 -0.26 -0.11
CA GLU A 390 5.88 0.41 -1.15
C GLU A 390 5.32 1.78 -1.56
N GLU A 391 4.01 1.97 -1.44
CA GLU A 391 3.30 3.20 -1.78
C GLU A 391 2.22 3.49 -0.75
N LEU A 392 2.06 4.77 -0.43
CA LEU A 392 0.96 5.26 0.41
C LEU A 392 0.38 6.52 -0.23
N ASP A 393 -0.87 6.40 -0.68
CA ASP A 393 -1.67 7.55 -1.10
C ASP A 393 -2.53 8.04 0.07
N LEU A 394 -2.16 9.19 0.63
CA LEU A 394 -2.90 9.87 1.69
C LEU A 394 -3.45 11.22 1.19
N SER A 395 -3.69 11.34 -0.11
CA SER A 395 -4.21 12.57 -0.73
C SER A 395 -5.60 12.95 -0.18
N THR A 396 -6.38 12.00 0.32
CA THR A 396 -7.70 12.23 0.94
C THR A 396 -7.62 12.74 2.38
N PHE A 397 -6.47 12.62 3.04
CA PHE A 397 -6.35 12.93 4.47
C PHE A 397 -6.37 14.44 4.72
N ASP A 398 -7.30 14.90 5.55
CA ASP A 398 -7.29 16.22 6.18
C ASP A 398 -6.58 16.13 7.53
N THR A 399 -5.40 16.75 7.65
CA THR A 399 -4.64 16.80 8.91
C THR A 399 -4.77 18.13 9.65
N SER A 400 -5.68 19.03 9.24
CA SER A 400 -5.79 20.39 9.78
C SER A 400 -6.11 20.45 11.27
N SER A 401 -6.76 19.41 11.80
CA SER A 401 -7.08 19.23 13.22
C SER A 401 -6.03 18.42 14.01
N VAL A 402 -5.04 17.83 13.32
CA VAL A 402 -4.09 16.89 13.93
C VAL A 402 -3.05 17.64 14.75
N THR A 403 -2.92 17.24 16.02
CA THR A 403 -1.97 17.87 16.96
C THR A 403 -0.64 17.12 17.07
N ASN A 404 -0.61 15.84 16.69
CA ASN A 404 0.56 14.97 16.81
C ASN A 404 0.66 13.98 15.63
N MET A 405 1.74 14.08 14.86
CA MET A 405 2.17 13.16 13.79
C MET A 405 3.61 12.65 14.03
N ASP A 406 4.05 12.58 15.29
CA ASP A 406 5.36 12.03 15.63
C ASP A 406 5.52 10.62 15.05
N MET A 407 6.66 10.36 14.42
CA MET A 407 7.07 9.03 13.96
C MET A 407 6.07 8.36 12.99
N MET A 408 5.20 9.13 12.32
CA MET A 408 4.10 8.61 11.50
C MET A 408 4.54 7.60 10.43
N PHE A 409 5.68 7.85 9.76
CA PHE A 409 6.26 6.98 8.73
C PHE A 409 7.64 6.44 9.13
N GLN A 410 7.98 6.50 10.42
CA GLN A 410 9.30 6.10 10.87
C GLN A 410 9.50 4.59 10.61
N GLU A 411 10.70 4.20 10.16
CA GLU A 411 11.08 2.84 9.77
C GLU A 411 10.20 2.20 8.66
N CYS A 412 9.44 2.98 7.87
CA CYS A 412 8.83 2.52 6.62
C CYS A 412 9.90 2.28 5.54
N THR A 413 10.69 1.21 5.68
CA THR A 413 11.93 1.02 4.91
C THR A 413 11.71 0.65 3.44
N ALA A 414 10.55 0.10 3.06
CA ALA A 414 10.20 -0.20 1.66
C ALA A 414 9.49 0.95 0.93
N LEU A 415 8.99 1.97 1.65
CA LEU A 415 8.15 3.03 1.09
C LEU A 415 8.93 3.85 0.03
N LYS A 416 8.49 3.77 -1.23
CA LYS A 416 9.08 4.44 -2.40
C LYS A 416 8.34 5.71 -2.78
N SER A 417 7.01 5.70 -2.67
CA SER A 417 6.12 6.80 -3.07
C SER A 417 5.18 7.19 -1.93
N LEU A 418 5.04 8.49 -1.69
CA LEU A 418 4.16 9.02 -0.65
C LEU A 418 3.46 10.30 -1.11
N TYR A 419 2.13 10.34 -0.94
CA TYR A 419 1.27 11.45 -1.34
C TYR A 419 0.63 12.11 -0.11
N LEU A 420 0.92 13.39 0.13
CA LEU A 420 0.54 14.17 1.31
C LEU A 420 -0.15 15.49 0.91
N ASP A 421 -1.04 15.43 -0.08
CA ASP A 421 -1.62 16.58 -0.80
C ASP A 421 -2.28 17.63 0.10
N ASN A 422 -2.93 17.18 1.17
CA ASN A 422 -3.75 17.99 2.07
C ASN A 422 -3.16 18.09 3.50
N PHE A 423 -1.89 17.72 3.68
CA PHE A 423 -1.23 17.77 4.98
C PHE A 423 -0.94 19.22 5.42
N THR A 424 -0.92 19.43 6.74
CA THR A 424 -0.60 20.69 7.40
C THR A 424 0.35 20.44 8.57
N ASP A 425 1.17 21.43 8.94
CA ASP A 425 2.03 21.31 10.12
C ASP A 425 1.22 21.02 11.40
N ALA A 426 1.56 19.91 12.07
CA ALA A 426 1.11 19.65 13.43
C ALA A 426 2.07 20.25 14.47
N PRO A 427 1.59 20.60 15.69
CA PRO A 427 2.42 20.97 16.84
C PRO A 427 3.57 20.00 17.14
N SER A 428 3.37 18.69 16.92
CA SER A 428 4.40 17.66 17.09
C SER A 428 4.52 16.79 15.84
N MET A 429 5.72 16.72 15.26
CA MET A 429 6.06 15.93 14.06
C MET A 429 7.49 15.36 14.16
N THR A 430 7.91 15.00 15.37
CA THR A 430 9.27 14.52 15.65
C THR A 430 9.52 13.19 14.96
N ASP A 431 10.68 13.07 14.31
CA ASP A 431 11.17 11.86 13.67
C ASP A 431 10.20 11.25 12.60
N MET A 432 9.29 12.06 12.03
CA MET A 432 8.23 11.62 11.12
C MET A 432 8.69 10.74 9.95
N PHE A 433 9.85 11.04 9.34
CA PHE A 433 10.43 10.30 8.19
C PHE A 433 11.71 9.54 8.54
N LYS A 434 12.01 9.34 9.83
CA LYS A 434 13.25 8.68 10.26
C LYS A 434 13.26 7.23 9.80
N GLY A 435 14.32 6.77 9.14
CA GLY A 435 14.41 5.37 8.70
C GLY A 435 13.60 5.05 7.43
N THR A 436 12.84 6.00 6.86
CA THR A 436 12.14 5.88 5.57
C THR A 436 13.14 5.97 4.39
N THR A 437 14.09 5.04 4.34
CA THR A 437 15.31 5.11 3.52
C THR A 437 15.07 4.96 2.01
N SER A 438 14.03 4.21 1.62
CA SER A 438 13.69 3.92 0.22
C SER A 438 12.85 4.99 -0.47
N LEU A 439 12.43 6.05 0.22
CA LEU A 439 11.56 7.06 -0.37
C LEU A 439 12.27 7.73 -1.55
N THR A 440 11.65 7.68 -2.72
CA THR A 440 12.15 8.26 -3.98
C THR A 440 11.21 9.29 -4.59
N TYR A 441 9.93 9.24 -4.21
CA TYR A 441 8.92 10.20 -4.60
C TYR A 441 8.14 10.69 -3.37
N LEU A 442 8.01 12.01 -3.26
CA LEU A 442 7.23 12.66 -2.20
C LEU A 442 6.40 13.77 -2.83
N PHE A 443 5.09 13.63 -2.83
CA PHE A 443 4.17 14.70 -3.20
C PHE A 443 3.65 15.36 -1.92
N ALA A 444 3.94 16.65 -1.72
CA ALA A 444 3.69 17.31 -0.44
C ALA A 444 2.88 18.60 -0.59
N SER A 445 1.86 18.75 0.27
CA SER A 445 1.12 20.00 0.49
C SER A 445 2.06 21.18 0.80
N HIS A 446 1.74 22.35 0.25
CA HIS A 446 2.43 23.60 0.59
C HIS A 446 2.21 24.07 2.05
N ASN A 447 1.26 23.45 2.78
CA ASN A 447 1.00 23.74 4.19
C ASN A 447 1.83 22.87 5.17
N LEU A 448 2.63 21.93 4.67
CA LEU A 448 3.56 21.10 5.46
C LEU A 448 4.98 21.67 5.35
N SER A 449 5.41 22.50 6.30
CA SER A 449 6.64 23.30 6.17
C SER A 449 7.93 22.54 6.51
N THR A 450 7.83 21.36 7.15
CA THR A 450 8.98 20.59 7.61
C THR A 450 8.91 19.12 7.24
N PHE A 451 10.05 18.55 6.82
CA PHE A 451 10.20 17.12 6.56
C PHE A 451 11.15 16.52 7.61
N ASN A 452 10.65 16.36 8.84
CA ASN A 452 11.46 16.00 10.00
C ASN A 452 12.15 14.63 9.81
N ARG A 453 13.49 14.60 9.96
CA ARG A 453 14.35 13.42 9.72
C ARG A 453 14.26 12.81 8.31
N LEU A 454 13.69 13.50 7.33
CA LEU A 454 13.78 13.04 5.95
C LEU A 454 15.25 12.92 5.57
N GLU A 455 15.68 11.70 5.22
CA GLU A 455 17.10 11.43 5.02
C GLU A 455 17.67 12.32 3.92
N ASN A 456 18.84 12.89 4.23
CA ASN A 456 19.45 13.88 3.38
C ASN A 456 20.03 13.22 2.13
N THR A 457 19.20 13.18 1.10
CA THR A 457 19.47 12.59 -0.19
C THR A 457 19.22 13.65 -1.25
N SER A 458 19.86 13.55 -2.41
CA SER A 458 19.76 14.57 -3.45
C SER A 458 18.33 14.64 -3.98
N TRP A 459 17.51 15.58 -3.50
CA TRP A 459 16.14 15.78 -3.97
C TRP A 459 16.10 16.86 -5.05
N TYR A 460 15.11 16.82 -5.93
CA TYR A 460 14.77 17.91 -6.84
C TYR A 460 13.26 18.07 -6.97
N ASP A 461 12.81 19.30 -7.27
CA ASP A 461 11.42 19.59 -7.67
C ASP A 461 11.19 19.08 -9.09
N GLU A 462 10.20 18.19 -9.28
CA GLU A 462 9.92 17.58 -10.58
C GLU A 462 9.29 18.54 -11.61
N LYS A 463 8.61 19.60 -11.15
CA LYS A 463 7.93 20.58 -12.00
C LYS A 463 8.90 21.67 -12.44
N ASN A 464 9.72 22.18 -11.52
CA ASN A 464 10.61 23.32 -11.76
C ASN A 464 12.08 22.92 -11.95
N TRP A 465 12.42 21.62 -11.82
CA TRP A 465 13.76 21.08 -11.98
C TRP A 465 14.81 21.78 -11.11
N VAL A 466 14.47 22.05 -9.85
CA VAL A 466 15.39 22.70 -8.90
C VAL A 466 16.05 21.64 -8.03
N GLN A 467 17.37 21.48 -8.14
CA GLN A 467 18.14 20.52 -7.35
C GLN A 467 18.48 21.05 -5.95
N PHE A 468 18.33 20.19 -4.95
CA PHE A 468 18.72 20.45 -3.56
C PHE A 468 19.89 19.56 -3.14
N SER A 469 20.93 20.18 -2.59
CA SER A 469 22.09 19.47 -2.04
C SER A 469 21.90 19.03 -0.59
N ASN A 470 20.91 19.60 0.09
CA ASN A 470 20.54 19.17 1.43
C ASN A 470 19.07 19.47 1.79
N LEU A 471 18.57 18.80 2.83
CA LEU A 471 17.23 18.99 3.39
C LEU A 471 16.90 20.47 3.72
N SER A 472 17.86 21.25 4.22
CA SER A 472 17.62 22.67 4.56
C SER A 472 17.30 23.51 3.32
N GLN A 473 17.95 23.22 2.19
CA GLN A 473 17.64 23.86 0.90
C GLN A 473 16.25 23.46 0.40
N LEU A 474 15.93 22.16 0.43
CA LEU A 474 14.61 21.65 0.06
C LEU A 474 13.51 22.33 0.88
N GLN A 475 13.61 22.33 2.21
CA GLN A 475 12.61 22.96 3.09
C GLN A 475 12.50 24.48 2.91
N THR A 476 13.60 25.16 2.59
CA THR A 476 13.58 26.61 2.33
C THR A 476 12.90 26.93 0.99
N TYR A 477 13.06 26.06 0.00
CA TYR A 477 12.38 26.15 -1.29
C TYR A 477 10.89 25.81 -1.17
N HIS A 478 10.56 24.72 -0.47
CA HIS A 478 9.19 24.23 -0.30
C HIS A 478 8.29 25.26 0.39
N ARG A 479 8.79 25.95 1.44
CA ARG A 479 8.06 27.02 2.15
C ARG A 479 7.66 28.23 1.29
N LYS A 480 8.10 28.30 0.03
CA LYS A 480 7.73 29.36 -0.92
C LYS A 480 6.70 28.91 -1.95
N GLN A 481 6.37 27.62 -1.99
CA GLN A 481 5.38 27.09 -2.92
C GLN A 481 3.97 27.53 -2.49
N SER A 482 3.10 27.71 -3.48
CA SER A 482 1.69 28.06 -3.27
C SER A 482 0.73 26.91 -3.58
N GLU A 483 1.26 25.79 -4.06
CA GLU A 483 0.52 24.60 -4.49
C GLU A 483 1.29 23.36 -4.04
N PRO A 484 0.62 22.20 -3.87
CA PRO A 484 1.30 20.92 -3.64
C PRO A 484 2.40 20.68 -4.68
N THR A 485 3.53 20.13 -4.23
CA THR A 485 4.74 19.99 -5.05
C THR A 485 5.29 18.57 -4.94
N GLY A 486 5.61 17.98 -6.10
CA GLY A 486 6.27 16.69 -6.20
C GLY A 486 7.80 16.81 -6.17
N TYR A 487 8.41 15.98 -5.35
CA TYR A 487 9.85 15.88 -5.21
C TYR A 487 10.32 14.48 -5.60
N ARG A 488 11.42 14.42 -6.35
CA ARG A 488 12.08 13.19 -6.74
C ARG A 488 13.49 13.12 -6.18
N LYS A 489 13.89 11.93 -5.78
CA LYS A 489 15.25 11.63 -5.31
C LYS A 489 16.15 11.27 -6.49
N GLY A 490 17.39 11.76 -6.46
CA GLY A 490 18.39 11.63 -7.51
C GLY A 490 18.75 12.96 -8.17
N ALA A 491 19.19 12.87 -9.41
CA ALA A 491 19.48 14.02 -10.26
C ALA A 491 18.67 13.90 -11.54
N PHE A 492 18.19 15.03 -12.04
CA PHE A 492 17.66 15.12 -13.39
C PHE A 492 18.80 15.38 -14.38
N LEU A 493 18.57 15.05 -15.64
CA LEU A 493 19.47 15.34 -16.74
C LEU A 493 19.07 16.67 -17.37
N SER A 494 20.06 17.41 -17.86
CA SER A 494 19.83 18.67 -18.58
C SER A 494 20.54 18.69 -19.93
N LEU A 495 19.83 19.11 -20.97
CA LEU A 495 20.36 19.32 -22.31
C LEU A 495 20.32 20.81 -22.64
N THR A 496 21.48 21.42 -22.82
CA THR A 496 21.60 22.80 -23.32
C THR A 496 21.86 22.78 -24.83
N MET A 497 21.04 23.48 -25.61
CA MET A 497 21.12 23.57 -27.06
C MET A 497 21.57 24.97 -27.45
N ASP A 498 22.85 25.13 -27.79
CA ASP A 498 23.47 26.41 -28.15
C ASP A 498 23.38 26.63 -29.66
N ALA A 499 22.58 27.62 -30.07
CA ALA A 499 22.34 27.95 -31.46
C ALA A 499 23.58 28.53 -32.17
N MET A 500 24.70 28.79 -31.49
CA MET A 500 25.99 29.17 -32.09
C MET A 500 25.87 30.34 -33.10
N GLY A 501 25.19 31.41 -32.67
CA GLY A 501 24.94 32.62 -33.46
C GLY A 501 23.77 32.52 -34.45
N GLY A 502 22.93 31.49 -34.31
CA GLY A 502 21.53 31.52 -34.76
C GLY A 502 20.60 31.84 -33.58
N GLU A 503 19.30 31.82 -33.83
CA GLU A 503 18.25 32.11 -32.86
C GLU A 503 17.10 31.11 -32.96
N PHE A 504 16.43 30.82 -31.84
CA PHE A 504 15.18 30.07 -31.82
C PHE A 504 13.98 31.00 -32.09
N GLU A 505 12.77 30.45 -32.21
CA GLU A 505 11.55 31.22 -32.52
C GLU A 505 11.26 32.37 -31.54
N ASP A 506 11.72 32.24 -30.29
CA ASP A 506 11.62 33.23 -29.22
C ASP A 506 12.78 34.23 -29.18
N ALA A 507 13.65 34.21 -30.20
CA ALA A 507 14.87 35.01 -30.33
C ALA A 507 15.93 34.73 -29.25
N GLU A 508 15.84 33.59 -28.56
CA GLU A 508 16.91 33.14 -27.66
C GLU A 508 18.02 32.44 -28.46
N GLU A 509 19.27 32.53 -27.98
CA GLU A 509 20.42 31.83 -28.57
C GLU A 509 20.65 30.45 -27.93
N GLN A 510 19.95 30.13 -26.83
CA GLN A 510 20.08 28.87 -26.11
C GLN A 510 18.73 28.35 -25.66
N LYS A 511 18.51 27.04 -25.75
CA LYS A 511 17.38 26.36 -25.10
C LYS A 511 17.85 25.30 -24.14
N VAL A 512 17.13 25.13 -23.03
CA VAL A 512 17.43 24.11 -22.03
C VAL A 512 16.23 23.19 -21.85
N GLN A 513 16.50 21.89 -21.89
CA GLN A 513 15.54 20.86 -21.53
C GLN A 513 16.01 20.13 -20.27
N SER A 514 15.06 19.67 -19.46
CA SER A 514 15.31 18.80 -18.30
C SER A 514 14.46 17.54 -18.42
N LYS A 515 15.06 16.39 -18.15
CA LYS A 515 14.43 15.06 -18.28
C LYS A 515 14.93 14.12 -17.20
N ILE A 516 14.16 13.07 -16.92
CA ILE A 516 14.63 11.93 -16.11
C ILE A 516 15.40 10.96 -17.02
N SER A 517 16.39 10.25 -16.47
CA SER A 517 17.13 9.23 -17.21
C SER A 517 16.19 8.21 -17.86
N GLY A 518 16.35 7.98 -19.17
CA GLY A 518 15.51 7.07 -19.96
C GLY A 518 14.44 7.77 -20.83
N GLU A 519 14.10 9.03 -20.55
CA GLU A 519 13.22 9.82 -21.43
C GLU A 519 13.96 10.31 -22.68
N TYR A 520 13.23 10.79 -23.68
CA TYR A 520 13.82 11.29 -24.93
C TYR A 520 13.89 12.82 -24.95
N TRP A 521 14.97 13.35 -25.50
CA TRP A 521 15.12 14.77 -25.78
C TRP A 521 14.28 15.17 -26.99
N GLU A 522 13.75 16.39 -26.97
CA GLU A 522 13.01 16.95 -28.10
C GLU A 522 13.98 17.71 -29.01
N GLU A 523 13.96 17.44 -30.32
CA GLU A 523 14.78 18.22 -31.25
C GLU A 523 14.09 19.56 -31.55
N VAL A 524 14.76 20.65 -31.22
CA VAL A 524 14.34 22.02 -31.55
C VAL A 524 15.34 22.59 -32.56
N ILE A 525 14.83 23.12 -33.67
CA ILE A 525 15.66 23.60 -34.79
C ILE A 525 15.73 25.14 -34.73
N PRO A 526 16.93 25.74 -34.54
CA PRO A 526 17.11 27.19 -34.62
C PRO A 526 17.20 27.65 -36.08
N VAL A 527 17.15 28.96 -36.30
CA VAL A 527 17.35 29.60 -37.61
C VAL A 527 18.52 30.57 -37.56
N LYS A 528 19.21 30.75 -38.69
CA LYS A 528 20.29 31.73 -38.84
C LYS A 528 20.26 32.33 -40.24
N GLU A 529 20.19 33.65 -40.33
CA GLU A 529 20.12 34.35 -41.61
C GLU A 529 21.32 33.98 -42.50
N GLY A 530 21.03 33.65 -43.77
CA GLY A 530 22.06 33.29 -44.75
C GLY A 530 22.78 31.96 -44.47
N HIS A 531 22.28 31.09 -43.59
CA HIS A 531 22.85 29.77 -43.31
C HIS A 531 21.78 28.67 -43.29
N TYR A 532 22.19 27.43 -43.56
CA TYR A 532 21.40 26.21 -43.36
C TYR A 532 21.87 25.47 -42.10
N PHE A 533 20.91 24.86 -41.38
CA PHE A 533 21.15 24.09 -40.17
C PHE A 533 21.49 22.63 -40.51
N ASP A 534 22.74 22.22 -40.30
CA ASP A 534 23.24 20.87 -40.63
C ASP A 534 22.92 19.83 -39.53
N GLY A 535 22.68 20.30 -38.31
CA GLY A 535 22.33 19.47 -37.16
C GLY A 535 23.01 19.89 -35.86
N TRP A 536 22.70 19.12 -34.81
CA TRP A 536 23.24 19.28 -33.46
C TRP A 536 24.48 18.40 -33.23
N TYR A 537 25.49 18.96 -32.58
CA TYR A 537 26.76 18.28 -32.30
C TYR A 537 27.17 18.40 -30.83
N LEU A 538 27.80 17.36 -30.27
CA LEU A 538 28.26 17.32 -28.88
C LEU A 538 29.51 18.17 -28.61
N ASP A 539 30.18 18.62 -29.65
CA ASP A 539 31.43 19.37 -29.56
C ASP A 539 31.48 20.52 -30.57
N LYS A 540 32.16 21.61 -30.20
CA LYS A 540 32.29 22.82 -31.02
C LYS A 540 33.12 22.62 -32.31
N ASN A 541 33.83 21.51 -32.44
CA ASN A 541 34.54 21.16 -33.68
C ASN A 541 33.65 20.35 -34.63
N PHE A 542 32.40 20.08 -34.24
CA PHE A 542 31.38 19.37 -35.00
C PHE A 542 31.81 17.97 -35.46
N THR A 543 32.49 17.24 -34.57
CA THR A 543 32.96 15.88 -34.87
C THR A 543 31.95 14.79 -34.53
N ASN A 544 31.13 15.01 -33.50
CA ASN A 544 30.16 14.02 -33.01
C ASN A 544 28.73 14.56 -33.15
N LYS A 545 28.00 14.10 -34.18
CA LYS A 545 26.58 14.45 -34.39
C LYS A 545 25.73 13.79 -33.30
N PHE A 546 24.80 14.55 -32.73
CA PHE A 546 23.89 14.07 -31.70
C PHE A 546 22.67 13.38 -32.33
N ASP A 547 22.16 12.33 -31.68
CA ASP A 547 21.04 11.52 -32.15
C ASP A 547 19.90 11.57 -31.12
N PHE A 548 18.83 12.32 -31.44
CA PHE A 548 17.65 12.47 -30.59
C PHE A 548 16.79 11.20 -30.51
N SER A 549 17.07 10.16 -31.30
CA SER A 549 16.42 8.85 -31.18
C SER A 549 16.96 8.01 -30.02
N LEU A 550 18.01 8.47 -29.35
CA LEU A 550 18.57 7.83 -28.16
C LEU A 550 18.02 8.47 -26.88
N PRO A 551 17.75 7.68 -25.83
CA PRO A 551 17.26 8.21 -24.57
C PRO A 551 18.33 9.03 -23.84
N ALA A 552 17.87 9.98 -23.03
CA ALA A 552 18.66 10.79 -22.12
C ALA A 552 19.36 9.88 -21.10
N THR A 553 20.69 9.87 -21.14
CA THR A 553 21.54 9.11 -20.23
C THR A 553 22.54 9.98 -19.48
N VAL A 554 22.87 11.15 -20.03
CA VAL A 554 23.78 12.13 -19.44
C VAL A 554 23.32 13.55 -19.78
N SER A 555 23.65 14.50 -18.90
CA SER A 555 23.52 15.93 -19.21
C SER A 555 24.56 16.32 -20.27
N ALA A 556 24.18 17.15 -21.22
CA ALA A 556 25.05 17.53 -22.33
C ALA A 556 24.78 18.96 -22.82
N THR A 557 25.75 19.51 -23.57
CA THR A 557 25.58 20.74 -24.34
C THR A 557 25.76 20.41 -25.81
N LEU A 558 24.76 20.75 -26.62
CA LEU A 558 24.77 20.61 -28.07
C LEU A 558 25.07 21.96 -28.71
N TYR A 559 25.76 21.91 -29.84
CA TYR A 559 26.17 23.07 -30.62
C TYR A 559 25.60 22.95 -32.03
N ALA A 560 24.88 23.98 -32.47
CA ALA A 560 24.34 24.06 -33.82
C ALA A 560 25.48 24.19 -34.84
N LYS A 561 25.50 23.32 -35.85
CA LYS A 561 26.40 23.48 -37.00
C LYS A 561 25.67 24.19 -38.13
N TRP A 562 26.28 25.28 -38.59
CA TRP A 562 25.79 26.10 -39.68
C TRP A 562 26.64 25.95 -40.92
N VAL A 563 25.99 25.91 -42.06
CA VAL A 563 26.64 25.98 -43.37
C VAL A 563 26.17 27.25 -44.05
N GLU A 564 27.11 28.12 -44.45
CA GLU A 564 26.79 29.35 -45.18
C GLU A 564 26.04 29.04 -46.47
N ASN A 565 24.95 29.77 -46.73
CA ASN A 565 24.23 29.71 -47.99
C ASN A 565 25.04 30.48 -49.04
N TYR A 566 25.43 29.82 -50.13
CA TYR A 566 26.15 30.50 -51.21
C TYR A 566 25.13 31.03 -52.20
N THR A 567 25.21 32.33 -52.45
CA THR A 567 24.43 32.97 -53.50
C THR A 567 25.26 32.96 -54.78
N VAL A 568 24.85 32.15 -55.76
CA VAL A 568 25.47 32.15 -57.10
C VAL A 568 24.68 33.09 -57.99
N VAL A 569 25.34 34.16 -58.44
CA VAL A 569 24.79 35.12 -59.39
C VAL A 569 25.35 34.78 -60.77
N ILE A 570 24.51 34.27 -61.66
CA ILE A 570 24.88 33.99 -63.04
C ILE A 570 24.26 35.05 -63.95
N PRO A 571 25.06 35.86 -64.66
CA PRO A 571 24.57 36.74 -65.69
C PRO A 571 23.81 35.93 -66.77
N ALA A 572 22.62 36.37 -67.14
CA ALA A 572 21.80 35.71 -68.15
C ALA A 572 21.32 36.71 -69.19
N SER A 573 21.25 36.27 -70.45
CA SER A 573 20.68 37.07 -71.53
C SER A 573 19.69 36.25 -72.37
N ILE A 574 18.59 36.89 -72.76
CA ILE A 574 17.56 36.31 -73.65
C ILE A 574 17.30 37.29 -74.78
N SER A 575 17.12 36.81 -76.01
CA SER A 575 16.53 37.60 -77.11
C SER A 575 15.24 36.96 -77.61
N LEU A 576 14.11 37.64 -77.41
CA LEU A 576 12.76 37.07 -77.59
C LEU A 576 12.28 36.93 -79.04
N ASN A 577 13.17 36.90 -80.04
CA ASN A 577 12.77 36.97 -81.46
C ASN A 577 13.42 35.91 -82.38
N GLU A 578 14.39 35.11 -81.91
CA GLU A 578 15.11 34.15 -82.78
C GLU A 578 15.18 32.71 -82.22
N ALA A 579 14.97 32.50 -80.92
CA ALA A 579 14.62 31.22 -80.28
C ALA A 579 14.19 31.53 -78.83
N THR A 580 13.18 30.85 -78.29
CA THR A 580 12.78 30.96 -76.86
C THR A 580 13.74 30.16 -75.97
N GLU A 581 15.02 30.51 -76.05
CA GLU A 581 16.11 29.83 -75.34
C GLU A 581 16.86 30.83 -74.45
N LEU A 582 17.03 30.50 -73.17
CA LEU A 582 17.91 31.23 -72.26
C LEU A 582 19.34 30.76 -72.46
N LYS A 583 20.23 31.69 -72.79
CA LYS A 583 21.67 31.47 -72.79
C LYS A 583 22.28 32.05 -71.52
N VAL A 584 23.01 31.21 -70.80
CA VAL A 584 23.60 31.52 -69.50
C VAL A 584 25.12 31.57 -69.63
N GLU A 585 25.72 32.70 -69.26
CA GLU A 585 27.19 32.89 -69.24
C GLU A 585 27.63 33.21 -67.81
N GLY A 586 28.66 32.53 -67.32
CA GLY A 586 29.04 32.62 -65.92
C GLY A 586 30.54 32.50 -65.68
N ILE A 587 31.00 33.14 -64.60
CA ILE A 587 32.38 33.00 -64.10
C ILE A 587 32.30 32.59 -62.64
N ASN A 588 32.88 31.43 -62.28
CA ASN A 588 33.02 31.06 -60.88
C ASN A 588 34.13 31.92 -60.23
N ARG A 589 33.72 32.94 -59.47
CA ARG A 589 34.64 33.83 -58.73
C ARG A 589 34.97 33.35 -57.31
N GLY A 590 34.44 32.20 -56.89
CA GLY A 590 34.71 31.57 -55.59
C GLY A 590 35.98 30.73 -55.58
N SER A 591 36.42 30.31 -54.38
CA SER A 591 37.65 29.52 -54.17
C SER A 591 37.45 28.00 -54.26
N LYS A 592 36.22 27.53 -54.48
CA LYS A 592 35.85 26.11 -54.60
C LYS A 592 35.13 25.81 -55.92
N THR A 593 35.18 24.56 -56.35
CA THR A 593 34.43 24.08 -57.52
C THR A 593 32.93 24.11 -57.23
N LEU A 594 32.15 24.71 -58.13
CA LEU A 594 30.70 24.78 -58.06
C LEU A 594 30.09 23.66 -58.88
N SER A 595 29.16 22.89 -58.32
CA SER A 595 28.44 21.81 -59.00
C SER A 595 26.94 22.07 -58.89
N VAL A 596 26.28 22.45 -59.99
CA VAL A 596 24.82 22.68 -60.02
C VAL A 596 24.16 21.56 -60.83
N GLY A 597 23.35 20.74 -60.16
CA GLY A 597 22.48 19.75 -60.79
C GLY A 597 21.08 19.89 -60.23
N LEU A 598 20.06 19.87 -61.09
CA LEU A 598 18.67 19.81 -60.66
C LEU A 598 18.31 18.33 -60.53
N ASN A 599 18.31 17.79 -59.32
CA ASN A 599 17.89 16.41 -59.07
C ASN A 599 16.41 16.41 -58.67
N TYR A 600 15.55 15.81 -59.50
CA TYR A 600 14.09 15.84 -59.30
C TYR A 600 13.60 15.08 -58.06
N GLU A 601 14.47 14.32 -57.37
CA GLU A 601 14.03 13.46 -56.26
C GLU A 601 14.24 14.05 -54.86
N GLU A 602 15.16 15.02 -54.61
CA GLU A 602 15.35 15.56 -53.24
C GLU A 602 15.65 17.07 -53.08
N THR A 603 15.78 17.88 -54.14
CA THR A 603 16.02 19.34 -53.96
C THR A 603 14.80 20.18 -54.36
N THR A 604 14.07 20.70 -53.38
CA THR A 604 13.06 21.75 -53.61
C THR A 604 13.75 23.03 -54.09
N ILE A 605 13.44 23.48 -55.31
CA ILE A 605 13.73 24.85 -55.75
C ILE A 605 12.92 25.76 -54.83
N SER A 606 13.58 26.42 -53.87
CA SER A 606 12.87 27.32 -52.96
C SER A 606 12.28 28.53 -53.72
N GLU A 607 11.20 29.12 -53.19
CA GLU A 607 10.61 30.37 -53.70
C GLU A 607 11.58 31.58 -53.67
N SER A 608 12.78 31.42 -53.10
CA SER A 608 13.82 32.44 -53.07
C SER A 608 14.70 32.50 -54.32
N ASN A 609 14.64 31.49 -55.21
CA ASN A 609 15.35 31.51 -56.49
C ASN A 609 14.62 32.44 -57.48
N LYS A 610 15.24 33.56 -57.84
CA LYS A 610 14.65 34.60 -58.71
C LYS A 610 15.48 34.82 -59.96
N LEU A 611 14.86 34.66 -61.14
CA LEU A 611 15.37 35.16 -62.41
C LEU A 611 14.72 36.52 -62.68
N THR A 612 15.51 37.59 -62.58
CA THR A 612 15.06 38.95 -62.92
C THR A 612 15.83 39.44 -64.13
N LEU A 613 15.14 39.67 -65.24
CA LEU A 613 15.73 40.16 -66.48
C LEU A 613 15.12 41.52 -66.84
N ALA A 614 15.94 42.48 -67.24
CA ALA A 614 15.49 43.79 -67.71
C ALA A 614 15.74 43.94 -69.22
N ASN A 615 14.81 44.57 -69.94
CA ASN A 615 14.99 44.87 -71.35
C ASN A 615 16.19 45.82 -71.52
N THR A 616 17.10 45.51 -72.45
CA THR A 616 18.34 46.30 -72.62
C THR A 616 18.10 47.67 -73.25
N ALA A 617 16.97 47.86 -73.94
CA ALA A 617 16.56 49.13 -74.54
C ALA A 617 15.65 49.97 -73.63
N ASP A 618 14.95 49.35 -72.68
CA ASP A 618 14.16 50.02 -71.64
C ASP A 618 14.24 49.27 -70.30
N THR A 619 15.12 49.74 -69.41
CA THR A 619 15.39 49.09 -68.13
C THR A 619 14.21 49.15 -67.14
N THR A 620 13.13 49.86 -67.46
CA THR A 620 11.88 49.86 -66.68
C THR A 620 10.98 48.66 -66.98
N VAL A 621 11.22 47.96 -68.09
CA VAL A 621 10.52 46.73 -68.47
C VAL A 621 11.28 45.53 -67.92
N GLN A 622 10.70 44.84 -66.93
CA GLN A 622 11.27 43.66 -66.28
C GLN A 622 10.45 42.40 -66.57
N CYS A 623 11.14 41.28 -66.71
CA CYS A 623 10.60 39.93 -66.81
C CYS A 623 10.94 39.15 -65.54
N LEU A 624 9.92 38.56 -64.93
CA LEU A 624 10.05 37.56 -63.88
C LEU A 624 9.49 36.25 -64.44
N ALA A 625 10.34 35.24 -64.63
CA ALA A 625 9.94 33.95 -65.17
C ALA A 625 10.34 32.83 -64.20
N PRO A 626 9.44 31.89 -63.87
CA PRO A 626 9.82 30.66 -63.18
C PRO A 626 10.71 29.82 -64.09
N LEU A 627 11.76 29.21 -63.53
CA LEU A 627 12.70 28.37 -64.28
C LEU A 627 12.18 26.94 -64.32
N SER A 628 12.09 26.35 -65.51
CA SER A 628 11.85 24.92 -65.71
C SER A 628 12.94 24.36 -66.63
N TRP A 629 13.54 23.23 -66.27
CA TRP A 629 14.51 22.55 -67.13
C TRP A 629 13.88 21.32 -67.78
N ASP A 630 14.11 21.14 -69.09
CA ASP A 630 13.46 20.12 -69.93
C ASP A 630 14.29 18.86 -70.16
N GLY A 631 15.50 18.77 -69.60
CA GLY A 631 16.17 17.49 -69.32
C GLY A 631 16.62 16.65 -70.53
N SER A 632 17.32 17.21 -71.52
CA SER A 632 17.95 16.42 -72.61
C SER A 632 19.44 16.73 -72.78
N GLU A 633 20.31 15.89 -73.36
CA GLU A 633 20.72 14.48 -73.18
C GLU A 633 22.25 14.53 -73.40
N THR A 634 23.13 14.13 -72.49
CA THR A 634 23.67 12.77 -72.51
C THR A 634 24.11 12.30 -71.11
N ASN A 635 23.20 12.24 -70.14
CA ASN A 635 22.96 11.09 -69.23
C ASN A 635 22.01 11.50 -68.06
N PRO A 636 20.80 10.91 -67.91
CA PRO A 636 19.72 11.38 -67.03
C PRO A 636 19.88 11.09 -65.51
N LYS A 637 21.10 10.88 -65.02
CA LYS A 637 21.37 10.72 -63.57
C LYS A 637 22.46 11.63 -63.03
N ASN A 638 23.17 12.40 -63.87
CA ASN A 638 24.42 13.07 -63.46
C ASN A 638 24.67 14.40 -64.20
N ALA A 639 23.65 15.11 -64.66
CA ALA A 639 23.86 16.40 -65.33
C ALA A 639 24.21 17.47 -64.28
N ILE A 640 25.50 17.63 -64.01
CA ILE A 640 26.08 18.55 -63.03
C ILE A 640 26.93 19.56 -63.81
N LEU A 641 26.51 20.82 -63.84
CA LEU A 641 27.37 21.90 -64.31
C LEU A 641 28.47 22.11 -63.26
N THR A 642 29.70 21.69 -63.58
CA THR A 642 30.86 21.78 -62.69
C THR A 642 31.81 22.90 -63.13
N LEU A 643 31.94 23.97 -62.33
CA LEU A 643 32.80 25.12 -62.61
C LEU A 643 33.94 25.19 -61.59
N ALA A 644 35.19 25.01 -62.02
CA ALA A 644 36.35 25.22 -61.16
C ALA A 644 36.62 26.73 -60.92
N PRO A 645 37.28 27.12 -59.81
CA PRO A 645 37.63 28.52 -59.53
C PRO A 645 38.31 29.22 -60.71
N GLY A 646 37.74 30.34 -61.17
CA GLY A 646 38.28 31.13 -62.28
C GLY A 646 37.96 30.61 -63.69
N SER A 647 37.08 29.60 -63.83
CA SER A 647 36.65 29.09 -65.14
C SER A 647 35.50 29.91 -65.73
N GLU A 648 35.55 30.15 -67.05
CA GLU A 648 34.50 30.76 -67.88
C GLU A 648 33.71 29.65 -68.60
N ILE A 649 32.39 29.81 -68.70
CA ILE A 649 31.53 29.00 -69.60
C ILE A 649 31.26 29.81 -70.86
N THR A 650 31.36 29.16 -72.03
CA THR A 650 31.12 29.80 -73.33
C THR A 650 29.74 29.49 -73.89
N GLU A 651 29.28 30.34 -74.79
CA GLU A 651 27.98 30.26 -75.44
C GLU A 651 27.73 28.85 -76.04
N GLY A 652 26.83 28.08 -75.41
CA GLY A 652 26.44 26.72 -75.85
C GLY A 652 26.58 25.62 -74.79
N ASP A 653 27.27 25.86 -73.67
CA ASP A 653 27.53 24.83 -72.65
C ASP A 653 26.34 24.60 -71.69
N ALA A 654 25.39 25.53 -71.62
CA ALA A 654 24.13 25.39 -70.87
C ALA A 654 23.02 26.17 -71.58
N VAL A 655 22.07 25.45 -72.18
CA VAL A 655 20.85 26.01 -72.79
C VAL A 655 19.67 25.58 -71.95
N MET A 656 18.82 26.53 -71.54
CA MET A 656 17.60 26.24 -70.80
C MET A 656 16.40 26.77 -71.60
N ALA A 657 15.43 25.91 -71.87
CA ALA A 657 14.15 26.33 -72.44
C ALA A 657 13.35 27.11 -71.40
N ILE A 658 12.79 28.27 -71.77
CA ILE A 658 11.89 29.03 -70.90
C ILE A 658 10.53 29.15 -71.59
N GLU A 659 9.45 28.92 -70.84
CA GLU A 659 8.10 29.25 -71.30
C GLU A 659 7.96 30.76 -71.45
N ALA A 660 7.59 31.22 -72.65
CA ALA A 660 7.45 32.64 -72.94
C ALA A 660 6.44 33.30 -71.99
N PRO A 661 6.83 34.35 -71.24
CA PRO A 661 5.89 35.05 -70.37
C PRO A 661 4.83 35.77 -71.20
N GLU A 662 3.56 35.70 -70.78
CA GLU A 662 2.48 36.39 -71.47
C GLU A 662 2.68 37.92 -71.42
N ASN A 663 2.63 38.57 -72.59
CA ASN A 663 2.66 40.04 -72.79
C ASN A 663 4.02 40.77 -72.67
N ILE A 664 5.15 40.12 -72.96
CA ILE A 664 6.46 40.78 -73.02
C ILE A 664 6.81 41.30 -74.43
N GLN A 665 7.51 42.43 -74.50
CA GLN A 665 7.96 43.03 -75.76
C GLN A 665 9.13 42.27 -76.41
N ALA A 666 9.14 42.22 -77.74
CA ALA A 666 10.26 41.75 -78.54
C ALA A 666 11.55 42.53 -78.24
N GLY A 667 12.63 41.86 -77.86
CA GLY A 667 13.91 42.53 -77.55
C GLY A 667 14.93 41.64 -76.83
N THR A 668 16.11 42.21 -76.58
CA THR A 668 17.13 41.59 -75.73
C THR A 668 16.88 41.97 -74.27
N TYR A 669 17.04 41.00 -73.39
CA TYR A 669 16.88 41.13 -71.95
C TYR A 669 18.15 40.63 -71.29
N THR A 670 18.65 41.37 -70.31
CA THR A 670 19.83 40.99 -69.53
C THR A 670 19.51 41.09 -68.06
N GLY A 671 20.03 40.18 -67.26
CA GLY A 671 19.88 40.25 -65.83
C GLY A 671 20.64 39.16 -65.13
N ASN A 672 20.21 38.86 -63.91
CA ASN A 672 20.92 37.94 -63.03
C ASN A 672 19.99 36.80 -62.66
N LEU A 673 20.50 35.59 -62.82
CA LEU A 673 19.96 34.39 -62.24
C LEU A 673 20.60 34.19 -60.87
N VAL A 674 19.79 34.26 -59.82
CA VAL A 674 20.26 34.15 -58.44
C VAL A 674 19.80 32.82 -57.84
N PHE A 675 20.75 31.96 -57.51
CA PHE A 675 20.49 30.72 -56.77
C PHE A 675 20.97 30.86 -55.34
N SER A 676 20.12 30.48 -54.39
CA SER A 676 20.55 30.15 -53.02
C SER A 676 20.82 28.65 -52.97
N ILE A 677 22.10 28.27 -52.90
CA ILE A 677 22.48 26.86 -52.86
C ILE A 677 22.49 26.39 -51.41
N THR A 678 21.63 25.42 -51.11
CA THR A 678 21.70 24.57 -49.92
C THR A 678 22.72 23.46 -50.17
N TYR A 679 23.67 23.27 -49.27
CA TYR A 679 24.53 22.09 -49.32
C TYR A 679 23.78 20.91 -48.73
N GLU A 680 23.70 19.81 -49.47
CA GLU A 680 23.50 18.46 -48.92
C GLU A 680 24.85 17.82 -48.62
#